data_AF-A0A9D5H2I3-F1
#
_entry.id   AF-A0A9D5H2I3-F1
#
_cell.length_a   1.000
_cell.length_b   1.000
_cell.length_c   1.000
_cell.angle_alpha   90.00
_cell.angle_beta   90.00
_cell.angle_gamma   90.00
#
_symmetry.space_group_name_H-M   'P 1'
#
loop_
_entity.id
_entity.type
_entity.pdbx_description
1 polymer ?
#
loop_
_entity_poly.entity_id
_entity_poly.type
_entity_poly.pdbx_seq_one_letter_code
_entity_poly.pdbx_strand_id
1 'polypeptide(L)'
;MAGIEAPFTANANHACSPPQNLNKHSLARFLDTRCHHSLDLLKQTHAMLIKQFHFQDNYIAGSLIKHYSNPNFNTFTTSFKVFDQVPQPHIFLWNSLIRACIDNKDPYKAILAYRRMVVQGSIPNKYTFPLVLNACTAAEAFEEGKQFHGHLVKHGLGGDRYVLSAAIQMYAACGMVAEAKGLLTDGADKACWNAMINGYMKNGEVDAAKELFDIMPDRNIRSWNAMIAGYARNGMVHASKDLFDNMPQRDEVSWSAIITGYVQCGCFTDALEMFRRMLKEGMVLDEFILSSVLTACANVGASEQGRWIHTYVERHFNQLDPVLGTSLVDMYAKCGHLDFALEVFNKMKDKQVFTWNAMIGGLAMHGHGRQALNLFSQMQQQENFNPNAITFIAVLNACAHTGLVEEGYKHINSMEKDFGIKPTMEHYGCMVDLLGRAGLFKEAERMINSMPMKPNAAVWGALLGACRIHGNVELGERVANFVLELEPENSGRYALISNIYAKAQKWDDVLKLRKLMKNRGIKTIPGISLIECEGVVHEFIAGDHRHPRAKEIYLKLNEMLNRLKSEQGYAPNTREVMFEIEEEEEKENSVSHHSEKLAIAFGLISSSPEKTIRIMKNLRICEDCHVAIKLISRLYGREIVVRDRARYHHFKDGNCSCMDYW
;
A
#
# COMPACT_ATOMS: atom_id res chain seq x y z
N MET A 1 39.57 -37.14 -36.83
CA MET A 1 39.95 -35.72 -36.58
C MET A 1 38.69 -35.08 -36.01
N ALA A 2 38.39 -35.11 -34.69
CA ALA A 2 39.12 -34.52 -33.55
C ALA A 2 39.57 -33.08 -33.87
N GLY A 3 39.13 -32.00 -33.20
CA GLY A 3 38.27 -31.84 -32.02
C GLY A 3 37.38 -30.58 -32.12
N ILE A 4 36.17 -30.60 -31.55
CA ILE A 4 35.80 -30.31 -30.15
C ILE A 4 35.65 -28.79 -29.91
N GLU A 5 34.38 -28.37 -30.00
CA GLU A 5 33.80 -27.28 -29.21
C GLU A 5 33.99 -27.57 -27.71
N ALA A 6 34.42 -26.57 -26.95
CA ALA A 6 34.34 -26.57 -25.49
C ALA A 6 34.22 -25.13 -24.97
N PRO A 7 33.59 -24.93 -23.79
CA PRO A 7 32.71 -23.82 -23.51
C PRO A 7 33.40 -22.64 -22.81
N PHE A 8 32.77 -21.47 -22.88
CA PHE A 8 33.09 -20.29 -22.07
C PHE A 8 32.91 -20.63 -20.57
N THR A 9 33.95 -21.14 -19.94
CA THR A 9 34.09 -21.15 -18.49
C THR A 9 34.51 -19.77 -18.01
N ALA A 10 33.69 -19.20 -17.14
CA ALA A 10 34.00 -18.02 -16.36
C ALA A 10 35.29 -18.24 -15.54
N ASN A 11 36.37 -17.59 -15.94
CA ASN A 11 37.52 -17.31 -15.09
C ASN A 11 37.56 -15.80 -14.84
N ALA A 12 36.93 -15.38 -13.75
CA ALA A 12 37.23 -14.12 -13.09
C ALA A 12 38.62 -14.25 -12.47
N ASN A 13 39.50 -13.26 -12.70
CA ASN A 13 40.85 -13.06 -12.13
C ASN A 13 42.04 -13.02 -13.11
N HIS A 14 41.87 -12.47 -14.31
CA HIS A 14 43.01 -11.81 -14.97
C HIS A 14 42.69 -10.33 -15.24
N ALA A 15 43.43 -9.47 -14.53
CA ALA A 15 43.53 -8.03 -14.75
C ALA A 15 44.01 -7.76 -16.18
N CYS A 16 43.07 -7.57 -17.10
CA CYS A 16 43.36 -7.14 -18.46
C CYS A 16 43.59 -5.63 -18.43
N SER A 17 44.85 -5.23 -18.24
CA SER A 17 45.28 -3.84 -18.38
C SER A 17 44.85 -3.32 -19.77
N PRO A 18 44.40 -2.05 -19.92
CA PRO A 18 44.02 -1.56 -21.23
C PRO A 18 45.25 -1.60 -22.18
N PRO A 19 45.10 -2.04 -23.44
CA PRO A 19 46.24 -2.19 -24.34
C PRO A 19 46.95 -0.85 -24.56
N GLN A 20 48.28 -0.83 -24.45
CA GLN A 20 49.10 0.38 -24.65
C GLN A 20 49.16 0.72 -26.15
N ASN A 21 48.99 2.01 -26.50
CA ASN A 21 49.01 2.54 -27.88
C ASN A 21 47.83 2.15 -28.80
N LEU A 22 46.61 2.17 -28.28
CA LEU A 22 45.41 2.07 -29.11
C LEU A 22 45.05 3.42 -29.76
N ASN A 23 44.60 3.37 -31.01
CA ASN A 23 44.02 4.55 -31.65
C ASN A 23 42.67 4.93 -31.00
N LYS A 24 42.21 6.16 -31.25
CA LYS A 24 40.94 6.73 -30.74
C LYS A 24 39.74 5.78 -30.85
N HIS A 25 39.59 5.09 -32.00
CA HIS A 25 38.49 4.18 -32.25
C HIS A 25 38.56 2.91 -31.39
N SER A 26 39.75 2.35 -31.22
CA SER A 26 39.99 1.18 -30.39
C SER A 26 39.74 1.46 -28.91
N LEU A 27 40.08 2.66 -28.41
CA LEU A 27 39.82 3.07 -27.03
C LEU A 27 38.34 3.29 -26.76
N ALA A 28 37.61 3.93 -27.68
CA ALA A 28 36.17 4.11 -27.53
C ALA A 28 35.43 2.75 -27.55
N ARG A 29 35.82 1.84 -28.45
CA ARG A 29 35.30 0.47 -28.46
C ARG A 29 35.63 -0.29 -27.16
N PHE A 30 36.81 -0.07 -26.58
CA PHE A 30 37.20 -0.70 -25.32
C PHE A 30 36.34 -0.19 -24.13
N LEU A 31 36.06 1.11 -24.07
CA LEU A 31 35.13 1.68 -23.09
C LEU A 31 33.77 0.97 -23.18
N ASP A 32 33.18 0.95 -24.37
CA ASP A 32 31.82 0.40 -24.57
C ASP A 32 31.74 -1.12 -24.34
N THR A 33 32.83 -1.86 -24.59
CA THR A 33 32.82 -3.34 -24.53
C THR A 33 33.43 -3.95 -23.27
N ARG A 34 34.11 -3.20 -22.40
CA ARG A 34 34.82 -3.77 -21.24
C ARG A 34 34.64 -3.01 -19.94
N CYS A 35 34.27 -1.72 -19.97
CA CYS A 35 34.24 -0.89 -18.76
C CYS A 35 32.87 -0.86 -18.03
N HIS A 36 31.88 -1.60 -18.52
CA HIS A 36 30.50 -1.57 -18.00
C HIS A 36 30.32 -2.31 -16.65
N HIS A 37 31.21 -3.26 -16.30
CA HIS A 37 31.15 -4.03 -15.04
C HIS A 37 32.31 -3.73 -14.06
N SER A 38 33.28 -2.89 -14.42
CA SER A 38 34.44 -2.61 -13.57
C SER A 38 34.76 -1.12 -13.50
N LEU A 39 34.55 -0.53 -12.33
CA LEU A 39 34.92 0.86 -12.04
C LEU A 39 36.44 1.07 -12.10
N ASP A 40 37.23 0.08 -11.69
CA ASP A 40 38.70 0.18 -11.71
C ASP A 40 39.22 0.20 -13.15
N LEU A 41 38.68 -0.64 -14.03
CA LEU A 41 39.03 -0.64 -15.45
C LEU A 41 38.60 0.66 -16.13
N LEU A 42 37.43 1.21 -15.76
CA LEU A 42 36.98 2.52 -16.23
C LEU A 42 37.95 3.64 -15.82
N LYS A 43 38.37 3.67 -14.55
CA LYS A 43 39.34 4.65 -14.04
C LYS A 43 40.71 4.52 -14.73
N GLN A 44 41.21 3.30 -14.93
CA GLN A 44 42.47 3.06 -15.65
C GLN A 44 42.40 3.53 -17.11
N THR A 45 41.30 3.23 -17.80
CA THR A 45 41.07 3.64 -19.19
C THR A 45 40.94 5.16 -19.28
N HIS A 46 40.23 5.79 -18.36
CA HIS A 46 40.11 7.24 -18.28
C HIS A 46 41.48 7.91 -18.04
N ALA A 47 42.31 7.38 -17.14
CA ALA A 47 43.67 7.88 -16.92
C ALA A 47 44.54 7.78 -18.18
N MET A 48 44.41 6.71 -18.97
CA MET A 48 45.11 6.56 -20.25
C MET A 48 44.64 7.58 -21.29
N LEU A 49 43.34 7.86 -21.35
CA LEU A 49 42.77 8.87 -22.25
C LEU A 49 43.26 10.28 -21.93
N ILE A 50 43.45 10.59 -20.65
CA ILE A 50 44.08 11.84 -20.20
C ILE A 50 45.54 11.90 -20.67
N LYS A 51 46.32 10.83 -20.46
CA LYS A 51 47.74 10.76 -20.84
C LYS A 51 47.98 10.85 -22.35
N GLN A 52 47.04 10.36 -23.16
CA GLN A 52 47.13 10.37 -24.63
C GLN A 52 46.49 11.60 -25.29
N PHE A 53 46.02 12.57 -24.51
CA PHE A 53 45.34 13.80 -24.99
C PHE A 53 44.07 13.56 -25.84
N HIS A 54 43.50 12.35 -25.83
CA HIS A 54 42.27 12.02 -26.54
C HIS A 54 40.99 12.34 -25.75
N PHE A 55 41.13 12.72 -24.47
CA PHE A 55 40.02 12.95 -23.56
C PHE A 55 39.12 14.15 -23.95
N GLN A 56 39.63 15.18 -24.63
CA GLN A 56 38.84 16.35 -25.03
C GLN A 56 37.86 16.07 -26.19
N ASP A 57 37.83 14.85 -26.71
CA ASP A 57 36.91 14.44 -27.75
C ASP A 57 35.48 14.23 -27.20
N ASN A 58 34.50 14.86 -27.85
CA ASN A 58 33.10 14.82 -27.43
C ASN A 58 32.49 13.41 -27.40
N TYR A 59 32.93 12.49 -28.27
CA TYR A 59 32.42 11.12 -28.30
C TYR A 59 32.99 10.30 -27.15
N ILE A 60 34.30 10.40 -26.91
CA ILE A 60 34.97 9.74 -25.79
C ILE A 60 34.42 10.24 -24.45
N ALA A 61 34.31 11.56 -24.28
CA ALA A 61 33.74 12.15 -23.07
C ALA A 61 32.28 11.71 -22.84
N GLY A 62 31.48 11.58 -23.91
CA GLY A 62 30.11 11.08 -23.82
C GLY A 62 30.04 9.61 -23.37
N SER A 63 30.94 8.76 -23.89
CA SER A 63 31.05 7.37 -23.43
C SER A 63 31.51 7.29 -21.97
N LEU A 64 32.47 8.11 -21.54
CA LEU A 64 32.88 8.20 -20.13
C LEU A 64 31.71 8.62 -19.22
N ILE A 65 30.94 9.64 -19.61
CA ILE A 65 29.74 10.07 -18.87
C ILE A 65 28.76 8.92 -18.71
N LYS A 66 28.45 8.19 -19.80
CA LYS A 66 27.54 7.03 -19.76
C LYS A 66 27.98 5.99 -18.72
N HIS A 67 29.27 5.67 -18.69
CA HIS A 67 29.81 4.65 -17.79
C HIS A 67 29.91 5.13 -16.33
N TYR A 68 30.33 6.37 -16.09
CA TYR A 68 30.37 6.94 -14.73
C TYR A 68 28.97 7.15 -14.13
N SER A 69 27.97 7.26 -15.00
CA SER A 69 26.55 7.37 -14.62
C SER A 69 25.86 6.02 -14.44
N ASN A 70 26.61 4.91 -14.50
CA ASN A 70 26.08 3.60 -14.15
C ASN A 70 25.68 3.59 -12.66
N PRO A 71 24.40 3.32 -12.32
CA PRO A 71 23.93 3.30 -10.93
C PRO A 71 24.75 2.37 -10.03
N ASN A 72 25.32 1.30 -10.58
CA ASN A 72 26.12 0.32 -9.82
C ASN A 72 27.46 0.88 -9.31
N PHE A 73 27.96 1.97 -9.90
CA PHE A 73 29.26 2.54 -9.53
C PHE A 73 29.17 3.69 -8.52
N ASN A 74 27.97 4.27 -8.33
CA ASN A 74 27.76 5.43 -7.45
C ASN A 74 28.74 6.61 -7.72
N THR A 75 29.12 6.81 -8.98
CA THR A 75 30.10 7.83 -9.40
C THR A 75 29.50 8.95 -10.25
N PHE A 76 28.18 9.12 -10.22
CA PHE A 76 27.45 10.08 -11.07
C PHE A 76 28.02 11.51 -11.04
N THR A 77 28.51 11.98 -9.89
CA THR A 77 29.16 13.29 -9.76
C THR A 77 30.41 13.45 -10.65
N THR A 78 31.08 12.35 -10.99
CA THR A 78 32.26 12.33 -11.86
C THR A 78 31.89 12.63 -13.31
N SER A 79 30.66 12.32 -13.73
CA SER A 79 30.16 12.64 -15.08
C SER A 79 30.19 14.14 -15.36
N PHE A 80 29.86 14.98 -14.36
CA PHE A 80 29.97 16.44 -14.49
C PHE A 80 31.42 16.90 -14.60
N LYS A 81 32.34 16.28 -13.84
CA LYS A 81 33.77 16.59 -13.92
C LYS A 81 34.34 16.27 -15.31
N VAL A 82 33.94 15.13 -15.88
CA VAL A 82 34.32 14.75 -17.24
C VAL A 82 33.79 15.78 -18.25
N PHE A 83 32.54 16.20 -18.08
CA PHE A 83 31.91 17.20 -18.93
C PHE A 83 32.64 18.55 -18.89
N ASP A 84 32.94 19.07 -17.69
CA ASP A 84 33.55 20.39 -17.50
C ASP A 84 34.99 20.50 -18.04
N GLN A 85 35.64 19.37 -18.31
CA GLN A 85 36.99 19.32 -18.88
C GLN A 85 37.01 19.38 -20.42
N VAL A 86 35.85 19.33 -21.09
CA VAL A 86 35.75 19.47 -22.55
C VAL A 86 35.55 20.95 -22.91
N PRO A 87 36.50 21.61 -23.60
CA PRO A 87 36.45 23.07 -23.82
C PRO A 87 35.28 23.54 -24.69
N GLN A 88 34.86 22.74 -25.68
CA GLN A 88 33.71 23.02 -26.53
C GLN A 88 32.78 21.80 -26.58
N PRO A 89 31.84 21.71 -25.63
CA PRO A 89 30.85 20.64 -25.60
C PRO A 89 29.90 20.73 -26.80
N HIS A 90 29.94 19.72 -27.67
CA HIS A 90 29.00 19.54 -28.77
C HIS A 90 27.64 19.06 -28.25
N ILE A 91 26.57 19.26 -29.03
CA ILE A 91 25.20 18.86 -28.65
C ILE A 91 25.07 17.38 -28.26
N PHE A 92 25.91 16.51 -28.83
CA PHE A 92 25.98 15.09 -28.45
C PHE A 92 26.39 14.89 -26.99
N LEU A 93 27.39 15.64 -26.52
CA LEU A 93 27.91 15.54 -25.15
C LEU A 93 26.88 16.09 -24.14
N TRP A 94 26.20 17.18 -24.50
CA TRP A 94 25.05 17.70 -23.73
C TRP A 94 23.94 16.66 -23.58
N ASN A 95 23.51 16.03 -24.68
CA ASN A 95 22.48 14.98 -24.64
C ASN A 95 22.92 13.78 -23.77
N SER A 96 24.21 13.45 -23.79
CA SER A 96 24.77 12.39 -22.94
C SER A 96 24.68 12.76 -21.45
N LEU A 97 24.99 14.01 -21.09
CA LEU A 97 24.86 14.51 -19.72
C LEU A 97 23.40 14.58 -19.26
N ILE A 98 22.49 15.09 -20.09
CA ILE A 98 21.06 15.19 -19.76
C ILE A 98 20.48 13.78 -19.53
N ARG A 99 20.81 12.81 -20.39
CA ARG A 99 20.39 11.42 -20.21
C ARG A 99 20.95 10.81 -18.92
N ALA A 100 22.23 11.03 -18.63
CA ALA A 100 22.85 10.57 -17.39
C ALA A 100 22.12 11.08 -16.14
N CYS A 101 21.67 12.34 -16.13
CA CYS A 101 20.87 12.90 -15.04
C CYS A 101 19.52 12.17 -14.87
N ILE A 102 18.82 11.87 -15.97
CA ILE A 102 17.54 11.14 -15.95
C ILE A 102 17.74 9.72 -15.43
N ASP A 103 18.75 9.01 -15.93
CA ASP A 103 19.05 7.62 -15.53
C ASP A 103 19.41 7.51 -14.04
N ASN A 104 19.93 8.60 -13.43
CA ASN A 104 20.27 8.68 -12.01
C ASN A 104 19.17 9.37 -11.17
N LYS A 105 17.95 9.49 -11.69
CA LYS A 105 16.77 10.05 -10.99
C LYS A 105 16.97 11.50 -10.49
N ASP A 106 17.72 12.32 -11.22
CA ASP A 106 17.93 13.74 -10.93
C ASP A 106 17.41 14.62 -12.09
N PRO A 107 16.08 14.75 -12.25
CA PRO A 107 15.50 15.45 -13.40
C PRO A 107 15.74 16.96 -13.36
N TYR A 108 15.90 17.57 -12.18
CA TYR A 108 16.21 19.01 -12.08
C TYR A 108 17.61 19.34 -12.61
N LYS A 109 18.62 18.48 -12.37
CA LYS A 109 19.94 18.65 -13.01
C LYS A 109 19.88 18.49 -14.52
N ALA A 110 18.99 17.65 -15.05
CA ALA A 110 18.78 17.51 -16.48
C ALA A 110 18.24 18.82 -17.10
N ILE A 111 17.23 19.43 -16.46
CA ILE A 111 16.65 20.73 -16.83
C ILE A 111 17.72 21.83 -16.75
N LEU A 112 18.53 21.85 -15.69
CA LEU A 112 19.60 22.83 -15.53
C LEU A 112 20.70 22.67 -16.58
N ALA A 113 21.08 21.44 -16.93
CA ALA A 113 22.06 21.17 -17.98
C ALA A 113 21.59 21.70 -19.34
N TYR A 114 20.30 21.56 -19.67
CA TYR A 114 19.73 22.16 -20.87
C TYR A 114 19.79 23.69 -20.85
N ARG A 115 19.45 24.32 -19.72
CA ARG A 115 19.57 25.78 -19.59
C ARG A 115 21.02 26.24 -19.82
N ARG A 116 22.00 25.54 -19.24
CA ARG A 116 23.43 25.83 -19.45
C ARG A 116 23.84 25.67 -20.92
N MET A 117 23.36 24.62 -21.59
CA MET A 117 23.60 24.38 -23.02
C MET A 117 23.15 25.56 -23.89
N VAL A 118 21.91 26.05 -23.69
CA VAL A 118 21.36 27.17 -24.46
C VAL A 118 22.12 28.47 -24.18
N VAL A 119 22.46 28.75 -22.92
CA VAL A 119 23.24 29.94 -22.53
C VAL A 119 24.64 29.94 -23.16
N GLN A 120 25.24 28.76 -23.35
CA GLN A 120 26.53 28.61 -24.03
C GLN A 120 26.43 28.60 -25.57
N GLY A 121 25.25 28.90 -26.12
CA GLY A 121 25.03 29.03 -27.57
C GLY A 121 24.93 27.71 -28.33
N SER A 122 24.81 26.57 -27.64
CA SER A 122 24.57 25.27 -28.29
C SER A 122 23.11 25.14 -28.73
N ILE A 123 22.88 24.74 -29.97
CA ILE A 123 21.55 24.66 -30.58
C ILE A 123 20.91 23.29 -30.26
N PRO A 124 19.75 23.26 -29.55
CA PRO A 124 19.00 22.02 -29.34
C PRO A 124 18.53 21.38 -30.65
N ASN A 125 18.43 20.06 -30.67
CA ASN A 125 17.95 19.31 -31.84
C ASN A 125 16.83 18.31 -31.47
N LYS A 126 16.35 17.55 -32.46
CA LYS A 126 15.30 16.54 -32.31
C LYS A 126 15.59 15.43 -31.28
N TYR A 127 16.86 15.24 -30.88
CA TYR A 127 17.24 14.29 -29.83
C TYR A 127 17.33 14.93 -28.44
N THR A 128 17.36 16.25 -28.37
CA THR A 128 17.50 17.01 -27.13
C THR A 128 16.14 17.18 -26.44
N PHE A 129 15.13 17.59 -27.21
CA PHE A 129 13.79 17.89 -26.67
C PHE A 129 13.11 16.70 -25.99
N PRO A 130 13.14 15.47 -26.54
CA PRO A 130 12.57 14.31 -25.83
C PRO A 130 13.23 14.05 -24.47
N LEU A 131 14.54 14.28 -24.32
CA LEU A 131 15.22 14.11 -23.04
C LEU A 131 14.73 15.12 -21.99
N VAL A 132 14.67 16.39 -22.35
CA VAL A 132 14.26 17.44 -21.40
C VAL A 132 12.78 17.40 -21.09
N LEU A 133 11.93 17.01 -22.05
CA LEU A 133 10.50 16.78 -21.82
C LEU A 133 10.30 15.58 -20.87
N ASN A 134 11.07 14.50 -21.02
CA ASN A 134 11.06 13.39 -20.07
C ASN A 134 11.53 13.82 -18.67
N ALA A 135 12.55 14.68 -18.59
CA ALA A 135 12.96 15.27 -17.32
C ALA A 135 11.83 16.12 -16.69
N CYS A 136 11.09 16.90 -17.48
CA CYS A 136 9.92 17.62 -16.99
C CYS A 136 8.83 16.68 -16.48
N THR A 137 8.56 15.57 -17.19
CA THR A 137 7.64 14.53 -16.72
C THR A 137 8.06 13.97 -15.37
N ALA A 138 9.35 13.63 -15.21
CA ALA A 138 9.87 13.05 -13.98
C ALA A 138 9.94 14.05 -12.80
N ALA A 139 10.09 15.35 -13.09
CA ALA A 139 10.10 16.43 -12.09
C ALA A 139 8.70 17.05 -11.85
N GLU A 140 7.67 16.61 -12.57
CA GLU A 140 6.35 17.25 -12.63
C GLU A 140 6.43 18.77 -12.93
N ALA A 141 7.44 19.16 -13.71
CA ALA A 141 7.81 20.54 -13.99
C ALA A 141 7.02 21.09 -15.21
N PHE A 142 5.75 21.42 -14.99
CA PHE A 142 4.80 21.76 -16.04
C PHE A 142 5.11 23.07 -16.78
N GLU A 143 5.57 24.12 -16.07
CA GLU A 143 5.89 25.40 -16.68
C GLU A 143 7.16 25.33 -17.53
N GLU A 144 8.18 24.64 -17.03
CA GLU A 144 9.39 24.33 -17.79
C GLU A 144 9.05 23.49 -19.02
N GLY A 145 8.15 22.51 -18.89
CA GLY A 145 7.64 21.72 -20.01
C GLY A 145 7.01 22.57 -21.10
N LYS A 146 6.15 23.54 -20.74
CA LYS A 146 5.56 24.52 -21.70
C LYS A 146 6.62 25.38 -22.37
N GLN A 147 7.62 25.86 -21.61
CA GLN A 147 8.71 26.66 -22.16
C GLN A 147 9.54 25.86 -23.19
N PHE A 148 9.86 24.60 -22.88
CA PHE A 148 10.57 23.71 -23.80
C PHE A 148 9.74 23.37 -25.04
N HIS A 149 8.43 23.21 -24.90
CA HIS A 149 7.53 23.11 -26.06
C HIS A 149 7.52 24.39 -26.90
N GLY A 150 7.46 25.58 -26.30
CA GLY A 150 7.62 26.83 -27.06
C GLY A 150 8.97 26.90 -27.78
N HIS A 151 10.04 26.43 -27.14
CA HIS A 151 11.39 26.44 -27.71
C HIS A 151 11.56 25.43 -28.86
N LEU A 152 10.95 24.24 -28.78
CA LEU A 152 10.97 23.25 -29.86
C LEU A 152 10.24 23.75 -31.10
N VAL A 153 9.10 24.45 -30.92
CA VAL A 153 8.35 25.06 -32.03
C VAL A 153 9.19 26.16 -32.70
N LYS A 154 9.86 27.02 -31.92
CA LYS A 154 10.78 28.04 -32.44
C LYS A 154 11.94 27.47 -33.25
N HIS A 155 12.37 26.24 -32.96
CA HIS A 155 13.41 25.52 -33.70
C HIS A 155 12.89 24.76 -34.92
N GLY A 156 11.60 24.92 -35.29
CA GLY A 156 11.00 24.25 -36.43
C GLY A 156 10.77 22.75 -36.23
N LEU A 157 10.85 22.26 -34.99
CA LEU A 157 10.71 20.83 -34.66
C LEU A 157 9.27 20.44 -34.29
N GLY A 158 8.32 21.37 -34.38
CA GLY A 158 6.91 21.13 -34.04
C GLY A 158 6.20 20.11 -34.94
N GLY A 159 6.77 19.74 -36.08
CA GLY A 159 6.24 18.69 -36.96
C GLY A 159 6.97 17.34 -36.84
N ASP A 160 8.04 17.25 -36.04
CA ASP A 160 8.79 16.00 -35.88
C ASP A 160 8.00 15.02 -34.99
N ARG A 161 7.70 13.84 -35.53
CA ARG A 161 6.85 12.84 -34.85
C ARG A 161 7.40 12.41 -33.48
N TYR A 162 8.71 12.23 -33.35
CA TYR A 162 9.31 11.76 -32.09
C TYR A 162 9.28 12.85 -31.02
N VAL A 163 9.48 14.11 -31.44
CA VAL A 163 9.40 15.27 -30.54
C VAL A 163 7.96 15.52 -30.09
N LEU A 164 6.99 15.44 -31.01
CA LEU A 164 5.56 15.52 -30.70
C LEU A 164 5.11 14.41 -29.75
N SER A 165 5.53 13.16 -29.99
CA SER A 165 5.20 12.05 -29.07
C SER A 165 5.69 12.32 -27.65
N ALA A 166 6.91 12.84 -27.49
CA ALA A 166 7.46 13.21 -26.18
C ALA A 166 6.70 14.38 -25.54
N ALA A 167 6.25 15.37 -26.32
CA ALA A 167 5.46 16.49 -25.83
C ALA A 167 4.08 16.03 -25.33
N ILE A 168 3.39 15.17 -26.08
CA ILE A 168 2.10 14.58 -25.68
C ILE A 168 2.25 13.82 -24.36
N GLN A 169 3.28 12.97 -24.25
CA GLN A 169 3.52 12.19 -23.02
C GLN A 169 3.79 13.10 -21.81
N MET A 170 4.56 14.18 -22.00
CA MET A 170 4.83 15.16 -20.95
C MET A 170 3.53 15.85 -20.50
N TYR A 171 2.77 16.42 -21.44
CA TYR A 171 1.53 17.11 -21.09
C TYR A 171 0.51 16.18 -20.43
N ALA A 172 0.31 14.97 -20.97
CA ALA A 172 -0.62 13.99 -20.39
C ALA A 172 -0.18 13.55 -18.99
N ALA A 173 1.12 13.32 -18.76
CA ALA A 173 1.63 12.92 -17.46
C ALA A 173 1.56 14.04 -16.41
N CYS A 174 1.70 15.30 -16.84
CA CYS A 174 1.53 16.49 -16.00
C CYS A 174 0.07 16.95 -15.84
N GLY A 175 -0.91 16.17 -16.33
CA GLY A 175 -2.34 16.46 -16.18
C GLY A 175 -2.89 17.54 -17.12
N MET A 176 -2.10 18.05 -18.06
CA MET A 176 -2.48 19.07 -19.06
C MET A 176 -3.08 18.39 -20.30
N VAL A 177 -4.18 17.68 -20.12
CA VAL A 177 -4.69 16.75 -21.14
C VAL A 177 -5.32 17.48 -22.34
N ALA A 178 -5.79 18.71 -22.18
CA ALA A 178 -6.31 19.53 -23.29
C ALA A 178 -5.20 19.89 -24.29
N GLU A 179 -4.05 20.33 -23.79
CA GLU A 179 -2.85 20.63 -24.58
C GLU A 179 -2.31 19.38 -25.27
N ALA A 180 -2.28 18.27 -24.53
CA ALA A 180 -1.86 16.98 -25.08
C ALA A 180 -2.80 16.50 -26.21
N LYS A 181 -4.12 16.69 -26.05
CA LYS A 181 -5.12 16.35 -27.07
C LYS A 181 -4.98 17.22 -28.32
N GLY A 182 -4.68 18.51 -28.15
CA GLY A 182 -4.43 19.42 -29.27
C GLY A 182 -3.21 19.06 -30.13
N LEU A 183 -2.28 18.26 -29.59
CA LEU A 183 -1.09 17.76 -30.29
C LEU A 183 -1.29 16.37 -30.91
N LEU A 184 -2.39 15.69 -30.62
CA LEU A 184 -2.65 14.34 -31.12
C LEU A 184 -3.01 14.40 -32.61
N THR A 185 -2.20 13.75 -33.45
CA THR A 185 -2.39 13.69 -34.90
C THR A 185 -2.81 12.30 -35.35
N ASP A 186 -3.39 12.18 -36.56
CA ASP A 186 -3.84 10.91 -37.16
C ASP A 186 -2.72 9.85 -37.30
N GLY A 187 -1.45 10.26 -37.20
CA GLY A 187 -0.27 9.38 -37.24
C GLY A 187 0.43 9.19 -35.89
N ALA A 188 -0.19 9.61 -34.77
CA ALA A 188 0.39 9.46 -33.44
C ALA A 188 0.57 7.98 -33.07
N ASP A 189 1.70 7.64 -32.45
CA ASP A 189 1.99 6.28 -32.04
C ASP A 189 1.05 5.83 -30.90
N LYS A 190 0.92 4.51 -30.71
CA LYS A 190 0.06 3.94 -29.66
C LYS A 190 0.47 4.38 -28.25
N ALA A 191 1.73 4.78 -28.03
CA ALA A 191 2.18 5.24 -26.72
C ALA A 191 1.61 6.63 -26.38
N CYS A 192 1.43 7.52 -27.36
CA CYS A 192 0.72 8.79 -27.18
C CYS A 192 -0.72 8.58 -26.70
N TRP A 193 -1.49 7.73 -27.40
CA TRP A 193 -2.87 7.40 -27.02
C TRP A 193 -2.95 6.81 -25.60
N ASN A 194 -2.04 5.90 -25.26
CA ASN A 194 -2.00 5.31 -23.92
C ASN A 194 -1.61 6.33 -22.84
N ALA A 195 -0.71 7.26 -23.13
CA ALA A 195 -0.36 8.34 -22.22
C ALA A 195 -1.56 9.26 -21.98
N MET A 196 -2.31 9.61 -23.02
CA MET A 196 -3.53 10.40 -22.94
C MET A 196 -4.60 9.73 -22.07
N ILE A 197 -4.89 8.45 -22.33
CA ILE A 197 -5.83 7.66 -21.53
C ILE A 197 -5.41 7.66 -20.06
N ASN A 198 -4.13 7.40 -19.76
CA ASN A 198 -3.64 7.44 -18.39
C ASN A 198 -3.74 8.82 -17.75
N GLY A 199 -3.50 9.89 -18.52
CA GLY A 199 -3.65 11.28 -18.07
C GLY A 199 -5.09 11.58 -17.65
N TYR A 200 -6.07 11.32 -18.53
CA TYR A 200 -7.49 11.50 -18.22
C TYR A 200 -7.93 10.65 -17.03
N MET A 201 -7.50 9.38 -16.96
CA MET A 201 -7.81 8.49 -15.84
C MET A 201 -7.20 8.97 -14.50
N LYS A 202 -6.01 9.61 -14.51
CA LYS A 202 -5.42 10.21 -13.30
C LYS A 202 -6.20 11.43 -12.82
N ASN A 203 -6.78 12.19 -13.75
CA ASN A 203 -7.58 13.38 -13.45
C ASN A 203 -9.04 13.07 -13.09
N GLY A 204 -9.46 11.80 -13.14
CA GLY A 204 -10.85 11.41 -12.92
C GLY A 204 -11.79 11.69 -14.10
N GLU A 205 -11.26 12.11 -15.25
CA GLU A 205 -12.01 12.35 -16.49
C GLU A 205 -12.26 11.03 -17.24
N VAL A 206 -12.98 10.11 -16.59
CA VAL A 206 -13.13 8.73 -17.06
C VAL A 206 -13.84 8.64 -18.41
N ASP A 207 -14.85 9.49 -18.65
CA ASP A 207 -15.60 9.50 -19.91
C ASP A 207 -14.73 9.93 -21.09
N ALA A 208 -13.89 10.94 -20.91
CA ALA A 208 -12.95 11.39 -21.94
C ALA A 208 -11.89 10.32 -22.26
N ALA A 209 -11.41 9.60 -21.25
CA ALA A 209 -10.52 8.46 -21.44
C ALA A 209 -11.20 7.34 -22.24
N LYS A 210 -12.47 7.06 -21.94
CA LYS A 210 -13.28 6.07 -22.66
C LYS A 210 -13.50 6.47 -24.11
N GLU A 211 -13.87 7.71 -24.38
CA GLU A 211 -14.01 8.23 -25.75
C GLU A 211 -12.72 8.06 -26.55
N LEU A 212 -11.56 8.43 -25.97
CA LEU A 212 -10.27 8.24 -26.62
C LEU A 212 -9.97 6.76 -26.90
N PHE A 213 -10.28 5.87 -25.95
CA PHE A 213 -10.12 4.44 -26.14
C PHE A 213 -11.05 3.90 -27.24
N ASP A 214 -12.27 4.42 -27.34
CA ASP A 214 -13.29 4.00 -28.32
C ASP A 214 -12.95 4.48 -29.75
N ILE A 215 -12.27 5.61 -29.92
CA ILE A 215 -11.81 6.11 -31.23
C ILE A 215 -10.40 5.64 -31.62
N MET A 216 -9.65 5.03 -30.70
CA MET A 216 -8.27 4.57 -30.96
C MET A 216 -8.23 3.59 -32.15
N PRO A 217 -7.50 3.89 -33.24
CA PRO A 217 -7.55 3.09 -34.47
C PRO A 217 -7.09 1.64 -34.29
N ASP A 218 -6.11 1.40 -33.41
CA ASP A 218 -5.55 0.07 -33.16
C ASP A 218 -5.18 -0.07 -31.68
N ARG A 219 -6.01 -0.81 -30.95
CA ARG A 219 -5.85 -1.08 -29.51
C ARG A 219 -4.92 -2.25 -29.30
N ASN A 220 -3.84 -2.03 -28.56
CA ASN A 220 -2.97 -3.11 -28.09
C ASN A 220 -3.27 -3.47 -26.64
N ILE A 221 -2.68 -4.56 -26.16
CA ILE A 221 -2.85 -5.04 -24.78
C ILE A 221 -2.58 -3.96 -23.72
N ARG A 222 -1.63 -3.05 -23.99
CA ARG A 222 -1.30 -1.93 -23.10
C ARG A 222 -2.43 -0.90 -23.02
N SER A 223 -3.14 -0.63 -24.12
CA SER A 223 -4.31 0.25 -24.14
C SER A 223 -5.43 -0.29 -23.25
N TRP A 224 -5.71 -1.60 -23.34
CA TRP A 224 -6.69 -2.28 -22.49
C TRP A 224 -6.27 -2.25 -21.02
N ASN A 225 -5.01 -2.61 -20.72
CA ASN A 225 -4.48 -2.60 -19.35
C ASN A 225 -4.52 -1.19 -18.72
N ALA A 226 -4.24 -0.14 -19.50
CA ALA A 226 -4.34 1.25 -19.05
C ALA A 226 -5.77 1.62 -18.64
N MET A 227 -6.77 1.23 -19.43
CA MET A 227 -8.19 1.45 -19.10
C MET A 227 -8.63 0.65 -17.87
N ILE A 228 -8.26 -0.63 -17.76
CA ILE A 228 -8.59 -1.49 -16.61
C ILE A 228 -8.05 -0.88 -15.31
N ALA A 229 -6.76 -0.50 -15.29
CA ALA A 229 -6.13 0.13 -14.15
C ALA A 229 -6.74 1.52 -13.86
N GLY A 230 -7.11 2.27 -14.90
CA GLY A 230 -7.77 3.56 -14.79
C GLY A 230 -9.16 3.47 -14.15
N TYR A 231 -10.00 2.54 -14.60
CA TYR A 231 -11.32 2.30 -14.00
C TYR A 231 -11.21 1.88 -12.54
N ALA A 232 -10.30 0.97 -12.21
CA ALA A 232 -10.09 0.54 -10.84
C ALA A 232 -9.65 1.71 -9.94
N ARG A 233 -8.69 2.53 -10.37
CA ARG A 233 -8.22 3.71 -9.62
C ARG A 233 -9.35 4.70 -9.31
N ASN A 234 -10.33 4.80 -10.21
CA ASN A 234 -11.50 5.67 -10.05
C ASN A 234 -12.69 4.98 -9.37
N GLY A 235 -12.48 3.81 -8.75
CA GLY A 235 -13.53 3.07 -8.03
C GLY A 235 -14.58 2.40 -8.92
N MET A 236 -14.40 2.40 -10.25
CA MET A 236 -15.33 1.82 -11.22
C MET A 236 -15.02 0.35 -11.47
N VAL A 237 -15.08 -0.45 -10.41
CA VAL A 237 -14.64 -1.85 -10.41
C VAL A 237 -15.43 -2.73 -11.38
N HIS A 238 -16.74 -2.52 -11.51
CA HIS A 238 -17.57 -3.27 -12.46
C HIS A 238 -17.17 -2.98 -13.92
N ALA A 239 -17.00 -1.71 -14.28
CA ALA A 239 -16.54 -1.34 -15.62
C ALA A 239 -15.13 -1.90 -15.93
N SER A 240 -14.25 -1.93 -14.92
CA SER A 240 -12.92 -2.55 -15.03
C SER A 240 -13.02 -4.05 -15.34
N LYS A 241 -13.90 -4.78 -14.65
CA LYS A 241 -14.16 -6.20 -14.87
C LYS A 241 -14.77 -6.47 -16.25
N ASP A 242 -15.79 -5.71 -16.63
CA ASP A 242 -16.45 -5.86 -17.93
C ASP A 242 -15.45 -5.64 -19.06
N LEU A 243 -14.57 -4.65 -18.94
CA LEU A 243 -13.53 -4.42 -19.93
C LEU A 243 -12.50 -5.56 -19.97
N PHE A 244 -12.11 -6.09 -18.81
CA PHE A 244 -11.22 -7.26 -18.71
C PHE A 244 -11.83 -8.51 -19.35
N ASP A 245 -13.11 -8.80 -19.10
CA ASP A 245 -13.81 -9.96 -19.65
C ASP A 245 -14.01 -9.84 -21.18
N ASN A 246 -14.04 -8.61 -21.72
CA ASN A 246 -14.10 -8.34 -23.16
C ASN A 246 -12.72 -8.22 -23.86
N MET A 247 -11.59 -8.34 -23.14
CA MET A 247 -10.27 -8.29 -23.77
C MET A 247 -10.07 -9.46 -24.77
N PRO A 248 -9.63 -9.18 -26.02
CA PRO A 248 -9.36 -10.23 -27.00
C PRO A 248 -8.19 -11.15 -26.62
N GLN A 249 -7.17 -10.59 -25.97
CA GLN A 249 -5.98 -11.27 -25.49
C GLN A 249 -5.59 -10.70 -24.14
N ARG A 250 -5.12 -11.56 -23.23
CA ARG A 250 -4.71 -11.20 -21.88
C ARG A 250 -3.30 -11.70 -21.63
N ASP A 251 -2.52 -10.91 -20.91
CA ASP A 251 -1.17 -11.24 -20.47
C ASP A 251 -1.08 -11.15 -18.94
N GLU A 252 0.10 -11.45 -18.41
CA GLU A 252 0.39 -11.36 -16.97
C GLU A 252 0.10 -9.95 -16.42
N VAL A 253 0.29 -8.90 -17.24
CA VAL A 253 0.02 -7.52 -16.87
C VAL A 253 -1.49 -7.25 -16.78
N SER A 254 -2.30 -7.82 -17.68
CA SER A 254 -3.77 -7.73 -17.62
C SER A 254 -4.32 -8.33 -16.33
N TRP A 255 -3.86 -9.52 -15.96
CA TRP A 255 -4.24 -10.20 -14.71
C TRP A 255 -3.79 -9.43 -13.47
N SER A 256 -2.55 -8.94 -13.49
CA SER A 256 -2.00 -8.14 -12.39
C SER A 256 -2.75 -6.83 -12.20
N ALA A 257 -3.17 -6.17 -13.29
CA ALA A 257 -3.92 -4.92 -13.25
C ALA A 257 -5.31 -5.12 -12.63
N ILE A 258 -6.07 -6.14 -13.03
CA ILE A 258 -7.42 -6.36 -12.50
C ILE A 258 -7.38 -6.78 -11.03
N ILE A 259 -6.49 -7.70 -10.65
CA ILE A 259 -6.37 -8.17 -9.25
C ILE A 259 -5.91 -7.03 -8.34
N THR A 260 -4.87 -6.30 -8.73
CA THR A 260 -4.38 -5.14 -7.95
C THR A 260 -5.44 -4.05 -7.87
N GLY A 261 -6.20 -3.83 -8.94
CA GLY A 261 -7.33 -2.90 -8.96
C GLY A 261 -8.40 -3.26 -7.92
N TYR A 262 -8.84 -4.52 -7.88
CA TYR A 262 -9.77 -5.00 -6.86
C TYR A 262 -9.24 -4.81 -5.43
N VAL A 263 -7.95 -5.10 -5.20
CA VAL A 263 -7.30 -4.90 -3.89
C VAL A 263 -7.29 -3.42 -3.48
N GLN A 264 -6.96 -2.51 -4.41
CA GLN A 264 -6.94 -1.07 -4.16
C GLN A 264 -8.32 -0.51 -3.84
N CYS A 265 -9.38 -1.09 -4.40
CA CYS A 265 -10.76 -0.73 -4.10
C CYS A 265 -11.33 -1.39 -2.83
N GLY A 266 -10.56 -2.24 -2.15
CA GLY A 266 -11.03 -2.98 -0.96
C GLY A 266 -11.95 -4.17 -1.27
N CYS A 267 -12.09 -4.53 -2.55
CA CYS A 267 -12.89 -5.67 -3.02
C CYS A 267 -12.05 -6.96 -2.98
N PHE A 268 -11.62 -7.36 -1.78
CA PHE A 268 -10.63 -8.42 -1.60
C PHE A 268 -11.13 -9.82 -1.99
N THR A 269 -12.41 -10.13 -1.75
CA THR A 269 -13.02 -11.42 -2.14
C THR A 269 -13.02 -11.58 -3.66
N ASP A 270 -13.36 -10.53 -4.40
CA ASP A 270 -13.31 -10.51 -5.87
C ASP A 270 -11.87 -10.65 -6.38
N ALA A 271 -10.89 -10.00 -5.72
CA ALA A 271 -9.47 -10.14 -6.07
C ALA A 271 -9.01 -11.61 -5.97
N LEU A 272 -9.41 -12.32 -4.90
CA LEU A 272 -9.10 -13.75 -4.74
C LEU A 272 -9.79 -14.62 -5.78
N GLU A 273 -11.01 -14.27 -6.20
CA GLU A 273 -11.69 -14.99 -7.27
C GLU A 273 -11.01 -14.79 -8.63
N MET A 274 -10.58 -13.57 -8.94
CA MET A 274 -9.78 -13.30 -10.14
C MET A 274 -8.44 -14.05 -10.11
N PHE A 275 -7.80 -14.16 -8.94
CA PHE A 275 -6.59 -14.97 -8.78
C PHE A 275 -6.85 -16.47 -9.05
N ARG A 276 -7.95 -17.03 -8.55
CA ARG A 276 -8.32 -18.42 -8.87
C ARG A 276 -8.57 -18.62 -10.36
N ARG A 277 -9.18 -17.65 -11.05
CA ARG A 277 -9.33 -17.68 -12.52
C ARG A 277 -7.96 -17.66 -13.21
N MET A 278 -7.05 -16.78 -12.80
CA MET A 278 -5.67 -16.71 -13.31
C MET A 278 -4.93 -18.05 -13.19
N LEU A 279 -5.04 -18.72 -12.03
CA LEU A 279 -4.42 -20.04 -11.81
C LEU A 279 -4.99 -21.12 -12.72
N LYS A 280 -6.31 -21.12 -12.97
CA LYS A 280 -6.96 -22.07 -13.89
C LYS A 280 -6.51 -21.90 -15.34
N GLU A 281 -6.14 -20.69 -15.73
CA GLU A 281 -5.60 -20.39 -17.06
C GLU A 281 -4.09 -20.69 -17.18
N GLY A 282 -3.44 -21.15 -16.12
CA GLY A 282 -2.04 -21.59 -16.15
C GLY A 282 -1.03 -20.45 -16.30
N MET A 283 -1.38 -19.24 -15.88
CA MET A 283 -0.49 -18.08 -15.94
C MET A 283 0.67 -18.22 -14.96
N VAL A 284 1.85 -17.72 -15.35
CA VAL A 284 3.02 -17.64 -14.46
C VAL A 284 2.76 -16.59 -13.39
N LEU A 285 3.16 -16.91 -12.16
CA LEU A 285 3.06 -16.00 -11.02
C LEU A 285 4.40 -15.32 -10.80
N ASP A 286 4.39 -13.99 -10.79
CA ASP A 286 5.53 -13.19 -10.36
C ASP A 286 5.40 -12.76 -8.88
N GLU A 287 6.48 -12.21 -8.33
CA GLU A 287 6.49 -11.78 -6.92
C GLU A 287 5.51 -10.63 -6.64
N PHE A 288 5.22 -9.81 -7.66
CA PHE A 288 4.30 -8.68 -7.58
C PHE A 288 2.85 -9.14 -7.38
N ILE A 289 2.36 -10.05 -8.22
CA ILE A 289 1.00 -10.56 -8.12
C ILE A 289 0.79 -11.34 -6.83
N LEU A 290 1.79 -12.12 -6.40
CA LEU A 290 1.74 -12.85 -5.13
C LEU A 290 1.61 -11.88 -3.94
N SER A 291 2.34 -10.77 -3.95
CA SER A 291 2.25 -9.73 -2.91
C SER A 291 0.86 -9.06 -2.88
N SER A 292 0.29 -8.76 -4.05
CA SER A 292 -1.07 -8.22 -4.18
C SER A 292 -2.13 -9.19 -3.65
N VAL A 293 -2.03 -10.47 -3.98
CA VAL A 293 -2.97 -11.51 -3.53
C VAL A 293 -2.83 -11.76 -2.03
N LEU A 294 -1.61 -11.78 -1.48
CA LEU A 294 -1.38 -11.88 -0.04
C LEU A 294 -2.03 -10.72 0.72
N THR A 295 -2.04 -9.51 0.14
CA THR A 295 -2.76 -8.37 0.71
C THR A 295 -4.27 -8.63 0.76
N ALA A 296 -4.85 -9.23 -0.29
CA ALA A 296 -6.26 -9.64 -0.26
C ALA A 296 -6.50 -10.70 0.84
N CYS A 297 -5.65 -11.72 0.92
CA CYS A 297 -5.72 -12.76 1.95
C CYS A 297 -5.70 -12.18 3.36
N ALA A 298 -4.79 -11.23 3.62
CA ALA A 298 -4.64 -10.56 4.91
C ALA A 298 -5.90 -9.80 5.36
N ASN A 299 -6.70 -9.28 4.42
CA ASN A 299 -7.89 -8.49 4.75
C ASN A 299 -9.15 -9.35 4.93
N VAL A 300 -9.24 -10.51 4.29
CA VAL A 300 -10.39 -11.43 4.43
C VAL A 300 -10.13 -12.61 5.35
N GLY A 301 -8.90 -12.77 5.85
CA GLY A 301 -8.51 -13.89 6.69
C GLY A 301 -8.34 -15.21 5.94
N ALA A 302 -8.00 -15.17 4.64
CA ALA A 302 -7.79 -16.36 3.79
C ALA A 302 -6.38 -16.96 4.00
N SER A 303 -6.19 -17.59 5.16
CA SER A 303 -4.91 -18.15 5.62
C SER A 303 -4.48 -19.40 4.84
N GLU A 304 -5.41 -20.21 4.36
CA GLU A 304 -5.09 -21.43 3.60
C GLU A 304 -4.57 -21.06 2.21
N GLN A 305 -5.19 -20.08 1.53
CA GLN A 305 -4.61 -19.51 0.29
C GLN A 305 -3.25 -18.86 0.55
N GLY A 306 -3.10 -18.10 1.64
CA GLY A 306 -1.82 -17.50 2.00
C GLY A 306 -0.71 -18.53 2.22
N ARG A 307 -1.04 -19.67 2.85
CA ARG A 307 -0.11 -20.79 3.05
C ARG A 307 0.23 -21.51 1.74
N TRP A 308 -0.74 -21.65 0.83
CA TRP A 308 -0.47 -22.16 -0.51
C TRP A 308 0.53 -21.27 -1.25
N ILE A 309 0.35 -19.95 -1.20
CA ILE A 309 1.28 -18.97 -1.78
C ILE A 309 2.67 -19.11 -1.13
N HIS A 310 2.75 -19.17 0.20
CA HIS A 310 4.02 -19.35 0.90
C HIS A 310 4.76 -20.62 0.44
N THR A 311 4.04 -21.74 0.31
CA THR A 311 4.61 -23.01 -0.19
C THR A 311 5.04 -22.90 -1.66
N TYR A 312 4.26 -22.19 -2.50
CA TYR A 312 4.64 -21.90 -3.88
C TYR A 312 5.95 -21.10 -3.92
N VAL A 313 6.07 -20.09 -3.06
CA VAL A 313 7.24 -19.21 -2.99
C VAL A 313 8.50 -19.99 -2.60
N GLU A 314 8.42 -20.82 -1.56
CA GLU A 314 9.55 -21.67 -1.12
C GLU A 314 10.02 -22.66 -2.19
N ARG A 315 9.14 -23.03 -3.14
CA ARG A 315 9.47 -23.98 -4.22
C ARG A 315 10.04 -23.32 -5.48
N HIS A 316 9.66 -22.08 -5.76
CA HIS A 316 9.99 -21.42 -7.04
C HIS A 316 11.04 -20.31 -6.91
N PHE A 317 11.21 -19.72 -5.72
CA PHE A 317 12.18 -18.66 -5.48
C PHE A 317 13.28 -19.13 -4.54
N ASN A 318 14.53 -18.93 -4.96
CA ASN A 318 15.71 -19.32 -4.17
C ASN A 318 15.93 -18.41 -2.95
N GLN A 319 15.51 -17.15 -3.05
CA GLN A 319 15.60 -16.16 -1.99
C GLN A 319 14.31 -15.36 -1.96
N LEU A 320 13.81 -15.11 -0.75
CA LEU A 320 12.62 -14.32 -0.54
C LEU A 320 12.95 -12.83 -0.71
N ASP A 321 12.36 -12.21 -1.73
CA ASP A 321 12.40 -10.76 -1.92
C ASP A 321 11.81 -10.05 -0.67
N PRO A 322 12.39 -8.92 -0.22
CA PRO A 322 11.92 -8.23 0.97
C PRO A 322 10.45 -7.81 0.92
N VAL A 323 9.93 -7.38 -0.23
CA VAL A 323 8.52 -6.97 -0.42
C VAL A 323 7.61 -8.17 -0.25
N LEU A 324 7.87 -9.25 -1.00
CA LEU A 324 7.07 -10.48 -0.92
C LEU A 324 7.12 -11.11 0.48
N GLY A 325 8.29 -11.13 1.11
CA GLY A 325 8.46 -11.62 2.47
C GLY A 325 7.72 -10.79 3.51
N THR A 326 7.71 -9.46 3.34
CA THR A 326 6.91 -8.57 4.19
C THR A 326 5.40 -8.81 3.99
N SER A 327 4.94 -9.03 2.76
CA SER A 327 3.54 -9.39 2.49
C SER A 327 3.14 -10.71 3.14
N LEU A 328 4.04 -11.70 3.21
CA LEU A 328 3.80 -12.94 3.96
C LEU A 328 3.70 -12.70 5.48
N VAL A 329 4.60 -11.90 6.05
CA VAL A 329 4.56 -11.51 7.48
C VAL A 329 3.25 -10.80 7.80
N ASP A 330 2.86 -9.80 7.00
CA ASP A 330 1.61 -9.05 7.17
C ASP A 330 0.39 -9.96 7.05
N MET A 331 0.37 -10.84 6.04
CA MET A 331 -0.71 -11.81 5.83
C MET A 331 -0.86 -12.75 7.02
N TYR A 332 0.20 -13.39 7.49
CA TYR A 332 0.10 -14.31 8.63
C TYR A 332 -0.33 -13.60 9.91
N ALA A 333 0.22 -12.41 10.20
CA ALA A 333 -0.19 -11.63 11.36
C ALA A 333 -1.69 -11.26 11.27
N LYS A 334 -2.13 -10.72 10.13
CA LYS A 334 -3.53 -10.30 9.89
C LYS A 334 -4.53 -11.45 9.67
N CYS A 335 -4.04 -12.68 9.51
CA CYS A 335 -4.85 -13.90 9.51
C CYS A 335 -4.89 -14.59 10.89
N GLY A 336 -4.24 -14.04 11.92
CA GLY A 336 -4.28 -14.58 13.29
C GLY A 336 -3.29 -15.72 13.51
N HIS A 337 -2.21 -15.74 12.73
CA HIS A 337 -1.17 -16.76 12.70
C HIS A 337 0.21 -16.14 13.01
N LEU A 338 0.30 -15.48 14.16
CA LEU A 338 1.46 -14.68 14.56
C LEU A 338 2.77 -15.49 14.63
N ASP A 339 2.70 -16.76 15.01
CA ASP A 339 3.88 -17.64 15.08
C ASP A 339 4.51 -17.85 13.69
N PHE A 340 3.68 -18.07 12.67
CA PHE A 340 4.14 -18.18 11.28
C PHE A 340 4.68 -16.85 10.75
N ALA A 341 4.11 -15.72 11.16
CA ALA A 341 4.64 -14.40 10.83
C ALA A 341 6.06 -14.21 11.39
N LEU A 342 6.27 -14.58 12.66
CA LEU A 342 7.59 -14.57 13.30
C LEU A 342 8.57 -15.53 12.62
N GLU A 343 8.12 -16.71 12.21
CA GLU A 343 8.95 -17.69 11.50
C GLU A 343 9.46 -17.12 10.16
N VAL A 344 8.57 -16.57 9.33
CA VAL A 344 8.93 -15.94 8.06
C VAL A 344 9.89 -14.78 8.32
N PHE A 345 9.56 -13.89 9.25
CA PHE A 345 10.40 -12.75 9.62
C PHE A 345 11.81 -13.20 10.02
N ASN A 346 11.94 -14.21 10.86
CA ASN A 346 13.24 -14.71 11.31
C ASN A 346 14.04 -15.36 10.18
N LYS A 347 13.38 -16.09 9.26
CA LYS A 347 14.03 -16.73 8.09
C LYS A 347 14.52 -15.75 7.03
N MET A 348 13.94 -14.54 6.93
CA MET A 348 14.35 -13.54 5.94
C MET A 348 15.80 -13.08 6.15
N LYS A 349 16.65 -13.26 5.12
CA LYS A 349 18.06 -12.81 5.15
C LYS A 349 18.18 -11.31 4.88
N ASP A 350 17.42 -10.80 3.92
CA ASP A 350 17.34 -9.39 3.59
C ASP A 350 16.05 -8.84 4.21
N LYS A 351 16.21 -8.00 5.23
CA LYS A 351 15.11 -7.29 5.88
C LYS A 351 15.24 -5.83 5.53
N GLN A 352 14.09 -5.16 5.38
CA GLN A 352 14.04 -3.72 5.18
C GLN A 352 13.26 -3.09 6.34
N VAL A 353 13.32 -1.76 6.47
CA VAL A 353 12.59 -1.03 7.53
C VAL A 353 11.08 -1.39 7.52
N PHE A 354 10.49 -1.56 6.35
CA PHE A 354 9.08 -1.96 6.23
C PHE A 354 8.80 -3.40 6.72
N THR A 355 9.78 -4.30 6.66
CA THR A 355 9.68 -5.67 7.21
C THR A 355 9.59 -5.66 8.73
N TRP A 356 10.43 -4.83 9.38
CA TRP A 356 10.36 -4.60 10.82
C TRP A 356 9.03 -3.96 11.23
N ASN A 357 8.59 -2.96 10.49
CA ASN A 357 7.31 -2.28 10.75
C ASN A 357 6.12 -3.24 10.68
N ALA A 358 6.10 -4.15 9.69
CA ALA A 358 5.05 -5.16 9.57
C ALA A 358 5.00 -6.10 10.78
N MET A 359 6.16 -6.58 11.26
CA MET A 359 6.23 -7.47 12.42
C MET A 359 5.88 -6.75 13.74
N ILE A 360 6.40 -5.54 13.96
CA ILE A 360 6.07 -4.70 15.14
C ILE A 360 4.57 -4.39 15.15
N GLY A 361 4.00 -3.99 14.01
CA GLY A 361 2.57 -3.72 13.86
C GLY A 361 1.71 -4.97 14.08
N GLY A 362 2.15 -6.13 13.58
CA GLY A 362 1.52 -7.42 13.84
C GLY A 362 1.46 -7.75 15.34
N LEU A 363 2.58 -7.62 16.06
CA LEU A 363 2.62 -7.81 17.51
C LEU A 363 1.71 -6.82 18.25
N ALA A 364 1.71 -5.55 17.85
CA ALA A 364 0.85 -4.52 18.41
C ALA A 364 -0.64 -4.85 18.25
N MET A 365 -1.05 -5.29 17.05
CA MET A 365 -2.42 -5.69 16.74
C MET A 365 -2.87 -6.90 17.58
N HIS A 366 -1.95 -7.78 17.97
CA HIS A 366 -2.22 -8.91 18.86
C HIS A 366 -2.15 -8.57 20.36
N GLY A 367 -1.82 -7.33 20.72
CA GLY A 367 -1.66 -6.92 22.11
C GLY A 367 -0.33 -7.36 22.75
N HIS A 368 0.65 -7.81 21.97
CA HIS A 368 1.99 -8.16 22.47
C HIS A 368 2.92 -6.94 22.50
N GLY A 369 2.47 -5.85 23.12
CA GLY A 369 3.15 -4.55 23.08
C GLY A 369 4.60 -4.60 23.56
N ARG A 370 4.90 -5.33 24.65
CA ARG A 370 6.27 -5.49 25.14
C ARG A 370 7.19 -6.20 24.14
N GLN A 371 6.70 -7.22 23.45
CA GLN A 371 7.47 -7.91 22.40
C GLN A 371 7.71 -6.99 21.20
N ALA A 372 6.72 -6.17 20.83
CA ALA A 372 6.86 -5.16 19.79
C ALA A 372 7.96 -4.14 20.11
N LEU A 373 8.00 -3.64 21.37
CA LEU A 373 9.06 -2.74 21.84
C LEU A 373 10.44 -3.41 21.87
N ASN A 374 10.51 -4.70 22.20
CA ASN A 374 11.75 -5.47 22.14
C ASN A 374 12.26 -5.59 20.70
N LEU A 375 11.39 -5.89 19.71
CA LEU A 375 11.78 -5.89 18.29
C LEU A 375 12.20 -4.51 17.80
N PHE A 376 11.51 -3.45 18.23
CA PHE A 376 11.94 -2.08 17.93
C PHE A 376 13.34 -1.79 18.46
N SER A 377 13.64 -2.21 19.70
CA SER A 377 14.97 -2.07 20.28
C SER A 377 16.04 -2.87 19.51
N GLN A 378 15.70 -4.08 19.03
CA GLN A 378 16.59 -4.87 18.18
C GLN A 378 16.85 -4.21 16.82
N MET A 379 15.83 -3.60 16.21
CA MET A 379 15.97 -2.83 14.97
C MET A 379 16.96 -1.68 15.17
N GLN A 380 16.84 -0.94 16.28
CA GLN A 380 17.71 0.21 16.60
C GLN A 380 19.18 -0.18 16.84
N GLN A 381 19.45 -1.44 17.24
CA GLN A 381 20.81 -1.94 17.45
C GLN A 381 21.55 -2.25 16.13
N GLN A 382 20.86 -2.20 14.99
CA GLN A 382 21.43 -2.53 13.68
C GLN A 382 21.71 -1.24 12.87
N GLU A 383 22.96 -1.05 12.44
CA GLU A 383 23.42 0.19 11.79
C GLU A 383 22.68 0.55 10.49
N ASN A 384 22.07 -0.43 9.81
CA ASN A 384 21.42 -0.24 8.51
C ASN A 384 19.92 0.10 8.62
N PHE A 385 19.33 0.13 9.81
CA PHE A 385 17.89 0.27 10.00
C PHE A 385 17.53 1.51 10.82
N ASN A 386 17.32 2.62 10.12
CA ASN A 386 16.81 3.84 10.74
C ASN A 386 15.28 3.79 10.87
N PRO A 387 14.72 3.93 12.09
CA PRO A 387 13.29 4.11 12.28
C PRO A 387 12.75 5.27 11.45
N ASN A 388 11.53 5.11 10.92
CA ASN A 388 10.83 6.17 10.20
C ASN A 388 9.47 6.46 10.85
N ALA A 389 8.72 7.41 10.29
CA ALA A 389 7.38 7.76 10.76
C ALA A 389 6.46 6.52 10.90
N ILE A 390 6.51 5.57 9.95
CA ILE A 390 5.67 4.37 10.00
C ILE A 390 6.09 3.45 11.17
N THR A 391 7.38 3.36 11.47
CA THR A 391 7.88 2.59 12.62
C THR A 391 7.29 3.09 13.93
N PHE A 392 7.26 4.41 14.13
CA PHE A 392 6.72 5.00 15.36
C PHE A 392 5.20 4.86 15.48
N ILE A 393 4.44 4.87 14.38
CA ILE A 393 3.02 4.51 14.42
C ILE A 393 2.83 3.08 14.97
N ALA A 394 3.62 2.12 14.49
CA ALA A 394 3.54 0.73 14.95
C ALA A 394 3.90 0.61 16.46
N VAL A 395 4.94 1.31 16.90
CA VAL A 395 5.37 1.37 18.31
C VAL A 395 4.30 2.03 19.20
N LEU A 396 3.73 3.16 18.79
CA LEU A 396 2.71 3.86 19.58
C LEU A 396 1.41 3.07 19.63
N ASN A 397 1.02 2.37 18.56
CA ASN A 397 -0.10 1.42 18.59
C ASN A 397 0.16 0.25 19.56
N ALA A 398 1.41 -0.24 19.63
CA ALA A 398 1.80 -1.26 20.59
C ALA A 398 1.58 -0.77 22.02
N CYS A 399 1.96 0.46 22.32
CA CYS A 399 1.68 1.10 23.60
C CYS A 399 0.18 1.26 23.83
N ALA A 400 -0.57 1.77 22.86
CA ALA A 400 -2.02 2.02 22.94
C ALA A 400 -2.83 0.76 23.25
N HIS A 401 -2.51 -0.37 22.61
CA HIS A 401 -3.23 -1.63 22.82
C HIS A 401 -2.87 -2.37 24.11
N THR A 402 -1.79 -1.95 24.79
CA THR A 402 -1.32 -2.53 26.05
C THR A 402 -1.33 -1.57 27.24
N GLY A 403 -1.72 -0.31 27.03
CA GLY A 403 -1.80 0.70 28.07
C GLY A 403 -0.44 1.19 28.59
N LEU A 404 0.63 1.10 27.77
CA LEU A 404 1.98 1.55 28.15
C LEU A 404 2.12 3.07 27.97
N VAL A 405 1.44 3.85 28.82
CA VAL A 405 1.40 5.33 28.73
C VAL A 405 2.80 5.97 28.77
N GLU A 406 3.63 5.55 29.73
CA GLU A 406 4.99 6.08 29.90
C GLU A 406 5.88 5.82 28.68
N GLU A 407 5.86 4.60 28.14
CA GLU A 407 6.62 4.27 26.92
C GLU A 407 6.07 5.02 25.71
N GLY A 408 4.75 5.26 25.64
CA GLY A 408 4.14 6.10 24.61
C GLY A 408 4.71 7.53 24.60
N TYR A 409 4.75 8.20 25.76
CA TYR A 409 5.36 9.52 25.89
C TYR A 409 6.85 9.51 25.59
N LYS A 410 7.59 8.52 26.07
CA LYS A 410 9.01 8.37 25.77
C LYS A 410 9.25 8.28 24.26
N HIS A 411 8.49 7.44 23.56
CA HIS A 411 8.70 7.22 22.13
C HIS A 411 8.28 8.40 21.27
N ILE A 412 7.13 9.05 21.52
CA ILE A 412 6.74 10.24 20.75
C ILE A 412 7.75 11.40 20.93
N ASN A 413 8.34 11.54 22.13
CA ASN A 413 9.38 12.54 22.37
C ASN A 413 10.70 12.18 21.69
N SER A 414 11.08 10.89 21.69
CA SER A 414 12.31 10.42 21.02
C SER A 414 12.28 10.64 19.51
N MET A 415 11.10 10.62 18.88
CA MET A 415 10.95 10.83 17.44
C MET A 415 11.64 12.11 16.96
N GLU A 416 11.35 13.23 17.61
CA GLU A 416 11.92 14.52 17.22
C GLU A 416 13.33 14.72 17.79
N LYS A 417 13.54 14.34 19.06
CA LYS A 417 14.82 14.56 19.76
C LYS A 417 15.97 13.70 19.23
N ASP A 418 15.70 12.42 18.99
CA ASP A 418 16.74 11.44 18.70
C ASP A 418 16.80 11.10 17.20
N PHE A 419 15.66 11.16 16.49
CA PHE A 419 15.56 10.78 15.08
C PHE A 419 15.25 11.95 14.12
N GLY A 420 14.96 13.16 14.63
CA GLY A 420 14.60 14.31 13.81
C GLY A 420 13.30 14.14 13.01
N ILE A 421 12.43 13.21 13.43
CA ILE A 421 11.15 12.91 12.79
C ILE A 421 10.06 13.71 13.49
N LYS A 422 9.42 14.62 12.75
CA LYS A 422 8.29 15.39 13.28
C LYS A 422 7.04 14.49 13.41
N PRO A 423 6.35 14.50 14.56
CA PRO A 423 5.10 13.77 14.70
C PRO A 423 4.04 14.20 13.68
N THR A 424 3.46 13.23 12.99
CA THR A 424 2.35 13.42 12.04
C THR A 424 0.99 13.21 12.73
N MET A 425 -0.09 13.43 11.98
CA MET A 425 -1.45 13.28 12.49
C MET A 425 -1.72 11.89 13.08
N GLU A 426 -1.19 10.85 12.46
CA GLU A 426 -1.34 9.46 12.86
C GLU A 426 -0.68 9.20 14.23
N HIS A 427 0.49 9.80 14.50
CA HIS A 427 1.20 9.65 15.77
C HIS A 427 0.41 10.24 16.93
N TYR A 428 -0.13 11.44 16.74
CA TYR A 428 -1.03 12.06 17.71
C TYR A 428 -2.30 11.25 17.90
N GLY A 429 -2.86 10.69 16.82
CA GLY A 429 -4.00 9.76 16.89
C GLY A 429 -3.73 8.56 17.78
N CYS A 430 -2.56 7.90 17.64
CA CYS A 430 -2.14 6.80 18.50
C CYS A 430 -2.01 7.22 19.98
N MET A 431 -1.43 8.40 20.24
CA MET A 431 -1.31 8.91 21.62
C MET A 431 -2.66 9.25 22.24
N VAL A 432 -3.58 9.84 21.47
CA VAL A 432 -4.94 10.13 21.94
C VAL A 432 -5.71 8.84 22.20
N ASP A 433 -5.54 7.80 21.36
CA ASP A 433 -6.12 6.47 21.62
C ASP A 433 -5.54 5.86 22.91
N LEU A 434 -4.23 5.88 23.11
CA LEU A 434 -3.56 5.41 24.32
C LEU A 434 -4.07 6.12 25.59
N LEU A 435 -4.04 7.45 25.60
CA LEU A 435 -4.48 8.26 26.74
C LEU A 435 -5.98 8.12 26.99
N GLY A 436 -6.78 8.09 25.93
CA GLY A 436 -8.22 7.89 26.00
C GLY A 436 -8.58 6.54 26.61
N ARG A 437 -7.99 5.43 26.13
CA ARG A 437 -8.19 4.10 26.72
C ARG A 437 -7.76 4.04 28.18
N ALA A 438 -6.68 4.72 28.54
CA ALA A 438 -6.21 4.84 29.93
C ALA A 438 -7.11 5.75 30.82
N GLY A 439 -8.14 6.40 30.27
CA GLY A 439 -9.03 7.31 31.01
C GLY A 439 -8.40 8.67 31.31
N LEU A 440 -7.25 8.98 30.72
CA LEU A 440 -6.47 10.20 30.92
C LEU A 440 -6.99 11.35 30.02
N PHE A 441 -8.27 11.68 30.13
CA PHE A 441 -8.95 12.62 29.22
C PHE A 441 -8.32 14.02 29.16
N LYS A 442 -7.91 14.57 30.31
CA LYS A 442 -7.23 15.87 30.37
C LYS A 442 -5.89 15.85 29.63
N GLU A 443 -5.20 14.71 29.63
CA GLU A 443 -3.96 14.55 28.90
C GLU A 443 -4.22 14.39 27.41
N ALA A 444 -5.25 13.64 27.04
CA ALA A 444 -5.67 13.50 25.65
C ALA A 444 -6.07 14.86 25.04
N GLU A 445 -6.85 15.69 25.75
CA GLU A 445 -7.16 17.06 25.30
C GLU A 445 -5.90 17.93 25.19
N ARG A 446 -4.96 17.84 26.14
CA ARG A 446 -3.66 18.53 26.04
C ARG A 446 -2.86 18.08 24.83
N MET A 447 -2.83 16.78 24.54
CA MET A 447 -2.18 16.20 23.37
C MET A 447 -2.76 16.79 22.08
N ILE A 448 -4.09 16.82 21.95
CA ILE A 448 -4.79 17.42 20.81
C ILE A 448 -4.46 18.91 20.67
N ASN A 449 -4.50 19.67 21.77
CA ASN A 449 -4.23 21.11 21.76
C ASN A 449 -2.76 21.45 21.44
N SER A 450 -1.83 20.52 21.70
CA SER A 450 -0.41 20.70 21.40
C SER A 450 -0.03 20.45 19.94
N MET A 451 -0.96 19.96 19.13
CA MET A 451 -0.68 19.58 17.75
C MET A 451 -0.37 20.79 16.86
N PRO A 452 0.64 20.72 15.98
CA PRO A 452 0.97 21.79 15.05
C PRO A 452 0.02 21.87 13.84
N MET A 453 -0.89 20.90 13.69
CA MET A 453 -1.88 20.83 12.63
C MET A 453 -3.30 20.72 13.18
N LYS A 454 -4.32 21.06 12.38
CA LYS A 454 -5.72 20.89 12.77
C LYS A 454 -6.07 19.40 12.90
N PRO A 455 -6.69 18.94 14.00
CA PRO A 455 -7.05 17.54 14.17
C PRO A 455 -8.12 17.08 13.18
N ASN A 456 -7.90 15.89 12.62
CA ASN A 456 -8.83 15.22 11.72
C ASN A 456 -9.83 14.34 12.49
N ALA A 457 -10.75 13.72 11.75
CA ALA A 457 -11.79 12.87 12.34
C ALA A 457 -11.24 11.59 13.00
N ALA A 458 -10.05 11.12 12.63
CA ALA A 458 -9.44 9.95 13.26
C ALA A 458 -9.06 10.25 14.72
N VAL A 459 -8.43 11.40 14.99
CA VAL A 459 -8.02 11.80 16.34
C VAL A 459 -9.24 12.05 17.25
N TRP A 460 -10.19 12.85 16.78
CA TRP A 460 -11.44 13.07 17.51
C TRP A 460 -12.23 11.77 17.69
N GLY A 461 -12.19 10.91 16.68
CA GLY A 461 -12.79 9.58 16.71
C GLY A 461 -12.20 8.65 17.78
N ALA A 462 -10.88 8.69 17.99
CA ALA A 462 -10.21 7.95 19.06
C ALA A 462 -10.69 8.42 20.45
N LEU A 463 -10.73 9.74 20.66
CA LEU A 463 -11.22 10.32 21.91
C LEU A 463 -12.71 10.01 22.16
N LEU A 464 -13.53 10.08 21.11
CA LEU A 464 -14.95 9.71 21.18
C LEU A 464 -15.13 8.23 21.54
N GLY A 465 -14.28 7.35 20.98
CA GLY A 465 -14.22 5.93 21.32
C GLY A 465 -13.92 5.72 22.80
N ALA A 466 -12.96 6.46 23.35
CA ALA A 466 -12.63 6.46 24.77
C ALA A 466 -13.79 6.96 25.66
N CYS A 467 -14.50 8.02 25.24
CA CYS A 467 -15.68 8.51 25.95
C CYS A 467 -16.77 7.43 26.06
N ARG A 468 -16.98 6.61 25.01
CA ARG A 468 -17.91 5.46 25.07
C ARG A 468 -17.47 4.43 26.11
N ILE A 469 -16.19 4.06 26.13
CA ILE A 469 -15.63 3.05 27.05
C ILE A 469 -15.88 3.49 28.49
N HIS A 470 -15.44 4.70 28.85
CA HIS A 470 -15.51 5.22 30.23
C HIS A 470 -16.84 5.88 30.59
N GLY A 471 -17.80 5.97 29.65
CA GLY A 471 -19.09 6.62 29.88
C GLY A 471 -19.02 8.13 30.10
N ASN A 472 -18.01 8.81 29.53
CA ASN A 472 -17.85 10.27 29.64
C ASN A 472 -18.76 10.99 28.62
N VAL A 473 -20.03 11.17 29.00
CA VAL A 473 -21.07 11.72 28.12
C VAL A 473 -20.80 13.17 27.74
N GLU A 474 -20.39 14.01 28.70
CA GLU A 474 -20.16 15.43 28.49
C GLU A 474 -19.06 15.69 27.46
N LEU A 475 -17.91 15.03 27.61
CA LEU A 475 -16.83 15.13 26.62
C LEU A 475 -17.24 14.47 25.30
N GLY A 476 -17.96 13.35 25.34
CA GLY A 476 -18.51 12.68 24.16
C GLY A 476 -19.38 13.60 23.30
N GLU A 477 -20.26 14.39 23.92
CA GLU A 477 -21.11 15.37 23.23
C GLU A 477 -20.31 16.48 22.56
N ARG A 478 -19.31 17.04 23.26
CA ARG A 478 -18.42 18.06 22.68
C ARG A 478 -17.66 17.52 21.47
N VAL A 479 -17.10 16.32 21.59
CA VAL A 479 -16.30 15.68 20.53
C VAL A 479 -17.19 15.26 19.35
N ALA A 480 -18.43 14.84 19.60
CA ALA A 480 -19.39 14.44 18.58
C ALA A 480 -19.59 15.54 17.52
N ASN A 481 -19.69 16.80 17.93
CA ASN A 481 -19.86 17.93 17.00
C ASN A 481 -18.68 18.02 16.01
N PHE A 482 -17.44 17.96 16.49
CA PHE A 482 -16.26 17.98 15.62
C PHE A 482 -16.22 16.80 14.64
N VAL A 483 -16.55 15.60 15.11
CA VAL A 483 -16.55 14.40 14.27
C VAL A 483 -17.62 14.47 13.18
N LEU A 484 -18.83 14.93 13.51
CA LEU A 484 -19.95 15.04 12.56
C LEU A 484 -19.78 16.18 11.55
N GLU A 485 -18.99 17.19 11.87
CA GLU A 485 -18.56 18.24 10.93
C GLU A 485 -17.49 17.73 9.96
N LEU A 486 -16.53 16.95 10.45
CA LEU A 486 -15.40 16.45 9.64
C LEU A 486 -15.78 15.25 8.75
N GLU A 487 -16.65 14.37 9.22
CA GLU A 487 -17.08 13.16 8.51
C GLU A 487 -18.63 13.02 8.53
N PRO A 488 -19.36 13.92 7.85
CA PRO A 488 -20.83 13.95 7.90
C PRO A 488 -21.48 12.71 7.28
N GLU A 489 -20.77 11.94 6.45
CA GLU A 489 -21.27 10.75 5.76
C GLU A 489 -20.90 9.42 6.47
N ASN A 490 -20.04 9.47 7.50
CA ASN A 490 -19.53 8.25 8.14
C ASN A 490 -20.54 7.69 9.16
N SER A 491 -21.33 6.71 8.74
CA SER A 491 -22.35 6.05 9.58
C SER A 491 -21.80 5.45 10.88
N GLY A 492 -20.54 5.03 10.91
CA GLY A 492 -19.89 4.49 12.12
C GLY A 492 -19.73 5.53 13.22
N ARG A 493 -19.57 6.82 12.88
CA ARG A 493 -19.48 7.91 13.87
C ARG A 493 -20.82 8.16 14.54
N TYR A 494 -21.89 8.16 13.76
CA TYR A 494 -23.25 8.26 14.28
C TYR A 494 -23.60 7.10 15.21
N ALA A 495 -23.26 5.87 14.82
CA ALA A 495 -23.47 4.71 15.68
C ALA A 495 -22.74 4.85 17.02
N LEU A 496 -21.49 5.32 17.00
CA LEU A 496 -20.71 5.55 18.22
C LEU A 496 -21.35 6.61 19.14
N ILE A 497 -21.80 7.73 18.58
CA ILE A 497 -22.49 8.80 19.34
C ILE A 497 -23.83 8.29 19.89
N SER A 498 -24.59 7.55 19.08
CA SER A 498 -25.86 6.93 19.50
C SER A 498 -25.64 6.01 20.71
N ASN A 499 -24.55 5.23 20.71
CA ASN A 499 -24.24 4.33 21.82
C ASN A 499 -23.87 5.10 23.10
N ILE A 500 -23.18 6.24 22.98
CA ILE A 500 -22.89 7.10 24.14
C ILE A 500 -24.20 7.63 24.74
N TYR A 501 -25.13 8.12 23.92
CA TYR A 501 -26.45 8.57 24.39
C TYR A 501 -27.29 7.45 24.98
N ALA A 502 -27.31 6.28 24.36
CA ALA A 502 -28.05 5.12 24.86
C ALA A 502 -27.52 4.67 26.24
N LYS A 503 -26.19 4.60 26.42
CA LYS A 503 -25.54 4.28 27.71
C LYS A 503 -25.87 5.32 28.79
N ALA A 504 -26.07 6.58 28.39
CA ALA A 504 -26.49 7.69 29.25
C ALA A 504 -28.02 7.78 29.44
N GLN A 505 -28.80 6.88 28.85
CA GLN A 505 -30.28 6.91 28.83
C GLN A 505 -30.88 8.19 28.24
N LYS A 506 -30.14 8.90 27.38
CA LYS A 506 -30.60 10.10 26.66
C LYS A 506 -31.32 9.74 25.35
N TRP A 507 -32.49 9.13 25.45
CA TRP A 507 -33.21 8.58 24.29
C TRP A 507 -33.69 9.64 23.29
N ASP A 508 -34.05 10.83 23.76
CA ASP A 508 -34.43 11.94 22.87
C ASP A 508 -33.29 12.34 21.92
N ASP A 509 -32.06 12.31 22.41
CA ASP A 509 -30.89 12.65 21.60
C ASP A 509 -30.52 11.53 20.62
N VAL A 510 -30.76 10.26 20.98
CA VAL A 510 -30.70 9.13 20.02
C VAL A 510 -31.70 9.34 18.87
N LEU A 511 -32.95 9.71 19.18
CA LEU A 511 -33.98 9.95 18.17
C LEU A 511 -33.63 11.15 17.26
N LYS A 512 -33.12 12.25 17.84
CA LYS A 512 -32.63 13.41 17.06
C LYS A 512 -31.50 13.01 16.13
N LEU A 513 -30.53 12.22 16.62
CA LEU A 513 -29.39 11.78 15.83
C LEU A 513 -29.82 10.88 14.66
N ARG A 514 -30.78 9.98 14.85
CA ARG A 514 -31.35 9.17 13.76
C ARG A 514 -32.07 10.02 12.72
N LYS A 515 -32.87 11.00 13.16
CA LYS A 515 -33.51 11.94 12.25
C LYS A 515 -32.46 12.68 11.41
N LEU A 516 -31.35 13.08 12.03
CA LEU A 516 -30.22 13.68 11.33
C LEU A 516 -29.60 12.73 10.30
N MET A 517 -29.37 11.45 10.64
CA MET A 517 -28.87 10.44 9.69
C MET A 517 -29.80 10.27 8.49
N LYS A 518 -31.11 10.13 8.75
CA LYS A 518 -32.13 9.97 7.70
C LYS A 518 -32.20 11.19 6.79
N ASN A 519 -32.18 12.39 7.36
CA ASN A 519 -32.19 13.65 6.61
C ASN A 519 -30.94 13.82 5.73
N ARG A 520 -29.79 13.27 6.16
CA ARG A 520 -28.54 13.27 5.40
C ARG A 520 -28.40 12.08 4.44
N GLY A 521 -29.38 11.18 4.37
CA GLY A 521 -29.34 10.00 3.49
C GLY A 521 -28.26 8.97 3.87
N ILE A 522 -27.81 8.96 5.12
CA ILE A 522 -26.70 8.12 5.57
C ILE A 522 -27.15 6.66 5.67
N LYS A 523 -26.47 5.78 4.94
CA LYS A 523 -26.67 4.33 5.02
C LYS A 523 -25.74 3.71 6.06
N THR A 524 -26.27 2.86 6.92
CA THR A 524 -25.48 2.10 7.90
C THR A 524 -24.69 1.01 7.19
N ILE A 525 -23.40 0.88 7.55
CA ILE A 525 -22.57 -0.22 7.08
C ILE A 525 -22.95 -1.46 7.90
N PRO A 526 -23.38 -2.57 7.28
CA PRO A 526 -23.68 -3.78 8.02
C PRO A 526 -22.43 -4.37 8.65
N GLY A 527 -22.60 -4.98 9.83
CA GLY A 527 -21.54 -5.77 10.46
C GLY A 527 -21.37 -7.09 9.72
N ILE A 528 -20.16 -7.34 9.23
CA ILE A 528 -19.78 -8.53 8.45
C ILE A 528 -18.71 -9.29 9.21
N SER A 529 -18.95 -10.58 9.44
CA SER A 529 -17.96 -11.50 9.99
C SER A 529 -17.55 -12.54 8.95
N LEU A 530 -16.25 -12.69 8.74
CA LEU A 530 -15.65 -13.64 7.81
C LEU A 530 -14.99 -14.78 8.58
N ILE A 531 -15.15 -16.01 8.12
CA ILE A 531 -14.49 -17.21 8.64
C ILE A 531 -14.03 -18.09 7.48
N GLU A 532 -12.79 -18.56 7.56
CA GLU A 532 -12.25 -19.51 6.58
C GLU A 532 -12.43 -20.95 7.07
N CYS A 533 -13.06 -21.79 6.24
CA CYS A 533 -13.20 -23.23 6.47
C CYS A 533 -12.98 -23.97 5.14
N GLU A 534 -12.14 -25.02 5.16
CA GLU A 534 -11.87 -25.86 3.98
C GLU A 534 -11.46 -25.05 2.73
N GLY A 535 -10.63 -24.02 2.93
CA GLY A 535 -10.13 -23.15 1.86
C GLY A 535 -11.15 -22.17 1.30
N VAL A 536 -12.33 -22.05 1.89
CA VAL A 536 -13.37 -21.10 1.48
C VAL A 536 -13.61 -20.08 2.58
N VAL A 537 -13.63 -18.79 2.21
CA VAL A 537 -14.03 -17.72 3.11
C VAL A 537 -15.53 -17.56 3.05
N HIS A 538 -16.19 -17.76 4.19
CA HIS A 538 -17.63 -17.62 4.37
C HIS A 538 -17.95 -16.26 5.01
N GLU A 539 -18.93 -15.57 4.44
CA GLU A 539 -19.40 -14.27 4.91
C GLU A 539 -20.71 -14.41 5.67
N PHE A 540 -20.80 -13.76 6.83
CA PHE A 540 -22.00 -13.70 7.66
C PHE A 540 -22.42 -12.27 7.94
N ILE A 541 -23.70 -12.00 7.72
CA ILE A 541 -24.39 -10.75 8.03
C ILE A 541 -25.60 -11.08 8.92
N ALA A 542 -25.87 -10.25 9.92
CA ALA A 542 -27.02 -10.46 10.79
C ALA A 542 -28.33 -10.49 9.98
N GLY A 543 -29.16 -11.51 10.21
CA GLY A 543 -30.43 -11.72 9.49
C GLY A 543 -30.30 -12.31 8.08
N ASP A 544 -29.07 -12.56 7.59
CA ASP A 544 -28.86 -13.21 6.29
C ASP A 544 -29.10 -14.72 6.36
N HIS A 545 -29.76 -15.26 5.35
CA HIS A 545 -30.09 -16.68 5.19
C HIS A 545 -29.60 -17.25 3.85
N ARG A 546 -28.79 -16.50 3.08
CA ARG A 546 -28.26 -16.92 1.76
C ARG A 546 -27.25 -18.06 1.85
N HIS A 547 -26.66 -18.32 3.01
CA HIS A 547 -25.68 -19.38 3.18
C HIS A 547 -26.32 -20.76 2.92
N PRO A 548 -25.69 -21.67 2.14
CA PRO A 548 -26.27 -22.99 1.82
C PRO A 548 -26.65 -23.83 3.04
N ARG A 549 -25.92 -23.64 4.15
CA ARG A 549 -26.13 -24.32 5.43
C ARG A 549 -26.83 -23.46 6.49
N ALA A 550 -27.55 -22.41 6.09
CA ALA A 550 -28.17 -21.46 7.02
C ALA A 550 -29.00 -22.18 8.10
N LYS A 551 -29.86 -23.13 7.74
CA LYS A 551 -30.71 -23.85 8.71
C LYS A 551 -29.91 -24.52 9.83
N GLU A 552 -28.81 -25.19 9.50
CA GLU A 552 -27.93 -25.84 10.49
C GLU A 552 -27.25 -24.81 11.40
N ILE A 553 -26.81 -23.68 10.82
CA ILE A 553 -26.11 -22.62 11.54
C ILE A 553 -27.04 -21.95 12.55
N TYR A 554 -28.27 -21.61 12.16
CA TYR A 554 -29.25 -21.02 13.08
C TYR A 554 -29.70 -22.02 14.16
N LEU A 555 -29.83 -23.32 13.85
CA LEU A 555 -30.09 -24.34 14.86
C LEU A 555 -28.96 -24.42 15.90
N LYS A 556 -27.70 -24.41 15.45
CA LYS A 556 -26.53 -24.39 16.34
C LYS A 556 -26.44 -23.10 17.14
N LEU A 557 -26.73 -21.96 16.52
CA LEU A 557 -26.76 -20.67 17.21
C LEU A 557 -27.79 -20.70 18.35
N ASN A 558 -29.00 -21.21 18.11
CA ASN A 558 -30.02 -21.33 19.14
C ASN A 558 -29.61 -22.26 20.27
N GLU A 559 -29.01 -23.42 19.98
CA GLU A 559 -28.46 -24.31 21.00
C GLU A 559 -27.35 -23.62 21.81
N MET A 560 -26.44 -22.93 21.14
CA MET A 560 -25.37 -22.16 21.78
C MET A 560 -25.92 -21.08 22.71
N LEU A 561 -26.89 -20.29 22.27
CA LEU A 561 -27.51 -19.24 23.08
C LEU A 561 -28.28 -19.80 24.28
N ASN A 562 -29.02 -20.89 24.09
CA ASN A 562 -29.75 -21.55 25.18
C ASN A 562 -28.80 -22.03 26.27
N ARG A 563 -27.69 -22.68 25.88
CA ARG A 563 -26.67 -23.14 26.83
C ARG A 563 -25.93 -22.00 27.51
N LEU A 564 -25.65 -20.91 26.80
CA LEU A 564 -25.10 -19.71 27.42
C LEU A 564 -26.02 -19.15 28.52
N LYS A 565 -27.33 -19.06 28.24
CA LYS A 565 -28.34 -18.59 29.21
C LYS A 565 -28.43 -19.54 30.41
N SER A 566 -28.55 -20.86 30.18
CA SER A 566 -28.80 -21.85 31.25
C SER A 566 -27.57 -22.24 32.05
N GLU A 567 -26.40 -22.38 31.42
CA GLU A 567 -25.17 -22.92 32.06
C GLU A 567 -24.20 -21.82 32.50
N GLN A 568 -24.22 -20.64 31.85
CA GLN A 568 -23.26 -19.56 32.12
C GLN A 568 -23.93 -18.27 32.62
N GLY A 569 -25.26 -18.24 32.78
CA GLY A 569 -26.01 -17.06 33.24
C GLY A 569 -25.89 -15.85 32.30
N TYR A 570 -25.65 -16.10 31.01
CA TYR A 570 -25.54 -15.04 30.01
C TYR A 570 -26.89 -14.34 29.81
N ALA A 571 -26.90 -13.01 29.91
CA ALA A 571 -28.04 -12.17 29.58
C ALA A 571 -27.65 -11.21 28.44
N PRO A 572 -28.34 -11.23 27.28
CA PRO A 572 -28.03 -10.33 26.18
C PRO A 572 -28.13 -8.86 26.61
N ASN A 573 -27.14 -8.05 26.26
CA ASN A 573 -27.20 -6.62 26.56
C ASN A 573 -28.06 -5.88 25.53
N THR A 574 -29.34 -5.67 25.86
CA THR A 574 -30.33 -4.97 25.01
C THR A 574 -30.21 -3.44 25.08
N ARG A 575 -29.39 -2.88 25.99
CA ARG A 575 -29.29 -1.43 26.24
C ARG A 575 -28.70 -0.67 25.05
N GLU A 576 -27.95 -1.34 24.18
CA GLU A 576 -27.35 -0.75 22.96
C GLU A 576 -28.21 -0.97 21.70
N VAL A 577 -29.37 -1.62 21.79
CA VAL A 577 -30.27 -1.95 20.65
C VAL A 577 -31.25 -0.82 20.38
N MET A 578 -31.58 -0.58 19.11
CA MET A 578 -32.56 0.44 18.74
C MET A 578 -33.96 0.18 19.32
N PHE A 579 -34.55 1.20 19.94
CA PHE A 579 -35.90 1.19 20.52
C PHE A 579 -37.09 1.11 19.54
N GLU A 580 -36.89 1.03 18.22
CA GLU A 580 -38.01 0.82 17.27
C GLU A 580 -38.59 -0.60 17.33
N ILE A 581 -37.91 -1.47 18.08
CA ILE A 581 -38.40 -2.76 18.49
C ILE A 581 -39.09 -2.55 19.84
N GLU A 582 -40.42 -2.60 19.89
CA GLU A 582 -41.17 -2.39 21.14
C GLU A 582 -41.09 -3.61 22.07
N GLU A 583 -40.92 -4.80 21.51
CA GLU A 583 -40.83 -6.06 22.24
C GLU A 583 -39.39 -6.38 22.70
N GLU A 584 -39.22 -6.62 23.99
CA GLU A 584 -37.90 -6.93 24.57
C GLU A 584 -37.31 -8.23 23.98
N GLU A 585 -38.17 -9.18 23.60
CA GLU A 585 -37.81 -10.43 22.93
C GLU A 585 -37.21 -10.19 21.52
N GLU A 586 -37.75 -9.23 20.77
CA GLU A 586 -37.22 -8.86 19.45
C GLU A 586 -35.86 -8.11 19.57
N LYS A 587 -35.64 -7.34 20.65
CA LYS A 587 -34.34 -6.69 20.93
C LYS A 587 -33.27 -7.72 21.26
N GLU A 588 -33.62 -8.69 22.12
CA GLU A 588 -32.76 -9.83 22.40
C GLU A 588 -32.43 -10.62 21.14
N ASN A 589 -33.43 -10.85 20.28
CA ASN A 589 -33.23 -11.53 19.00
C ASN A 589 -32.27 -10.77 18.09
N SER A 590 -32.35 -9.44 18.00
CA SER A 590 -31.42 -8.64 17.18
C SER A 590 -29.95 -8.85 17.59
N VAL A 591 -29.65 -8.81 18.89
CA VAL A 591 -28.29 -8.98 19.44
C VAL A 591 -27.81 -10.42 19.39
N SER A 592 -28.74 -11.36 19.53
CA SER A 592 -28.48 -12.79 19.49
C SER A 592 -28.03 -13.28 18.12
N HIS A 593 -28.45 -12.60 17.05
CA HIS A 593 -28.15 -12.94 15.66
C HIS A 593 -27.03 -12.11 15.03
N HIS A 594 -26.16 -11.48 15.84
CA HIS A 594 -24.98 -10.81 15.33
C HIS A 594 -24.08 -11.75 14.52
N SER A 595 -23.46 -11.19 13.47
CA SER A 595 -22.64 -11.93 12.50
C SER A 595 -21.54 -12.79 13.13
N GLU A 596 -20.98 -12.33 14.25
CA GLU A 596 -19.92 -12.99 15.00
C GLU A 596 -20.40 -14.33 15.57
N LYS A 597 -21.60 -14.34 16.15
CA LYS A 597 -22.22 -15.54 16.74
C LYS A 597 -22.61 -16.54 15.64
N LEU A 598 -23.07 -16.06 14.49
CA LEU A 598 -23.32 -16.89 13.30
C LEU A 598 -22.02 -17.54 12.78
N ALA A 599 -20.95 -16.76 12.66
CA ALA A 599 -19.65 -17.27 12.23
C ALA A 599 -19.07 -18.30 13.22
N ILE A 600 -19.24 -18.09 14.53
CA ILE A 600 -18.84 -19.07 15.55
C ILE A 600 -19.68 -20.33 15.47
N ALA A 601 -21.01 -20.20 15.34
CA ALA A 601 -21.90 -21.34 15.18
C ALA A 601 -21.48 -22.18 13.96
N PHE A 602 -21.22 -21.54 12.82
CA PHE A 602 -20.68 -22.23 11.64
C PHE A 602 -19.32 -22.88 11.92
N GLY A 603 -18.39 -22.17 12.57
CA GLY A 603 -17.08 -22.72 12.95
C GLY A 603 -17.20 -23.96 13.83
N LEU A 604 -18.10 -23.97 14.81
CA LEU A 604 -18.35 -25.11 15.70
C LEU A 604 -18.92 -26.34 14.97
N ILE A 605 -19.70 -26.14 13.90
CA ILE A 605 -20.24 -27.26 13.11
C ILE A 605 -19.18 -27.79 12.12
N SER A 606 -18.38 -26.89 11.55
CA SER A 606 -17.56 -27.18 10.37
C SER A 606 -16.09 -27.50 10.68
N SER A 607 -15.65 -27.48 11.94
CA SER A 607 -14.24 -27.71 12.29
C SER A 607 -14.06 -28.67 13.47
N SER A 608 -12.93 -29.39 13.51
CA SER A 608 -12.63 -30.39 14.56
C SER A 608 -12.46 -29.74 15.93
N PRO A 609 -12.82 -30.37 17.06
CA PRO A 609 -12.79 -29.78 18.42
C PRO A 609 -11.45 -29.22 18.91
N GLU A 610 -10.31 -29.47 18.24
CA GLU A 610 -9.01 -28.85 18.53
C GLU A 610 -8.66 -27.61 17.68
N LYS A 611 -9.19 -27.46 16.45
CA LYS A 611 -8.88 -26.36 15.53
C LYS A 611 -9.40 -24.97 15.98
N THR A 612 -8.53 -24.04 16.36
CA THR A 612 -8.93 -22.63 16.68
C THR A 612 -9.87 -22.00 15.65
N ILE A 613 -10.97 -21.39 16.10
CA ILE A 613 -11.90 -20.64 15.24
C ILE A 613 -11.35 -19.22 15.05
N ARG A 614 -11.12 -18.79 13.80
CA ARG A 614 -10.60 -17.47 13.46
C ARG A 614 -11.63 -16.66 12.69
N ILE A 615 -11.96 -15.47 13.17
CA ILE A 615 -12.99 -14.60 12.60
C ILE A 615 -12.41 -13.22 12.33
N MET A 616 -12.70 -12.66 11.16
CA MET A 616 -12.40 -11.27 10.80
C MET A 616 -13.69 -10.46 10.78
N LYS A 617 -13.72 -9.35 11.51
CA LYS A 617 -14.85 -8.43 11.61
C LYS A 617 -14.49 -7.08 11.00
N ASN A 618 -15.35 -6.56 10.12
CA ASN A 618 -15.16 -5.25 9.49
C ASN A 618 -15.39 -4.05 10.44
N LEU A 619 -16.16 -4.26 11.50
CA LEU A 619 -16.46 -3.28 12.55
C LEU A 619 -15.75 -3.64 13.86
N ARG A 620 -15.82 -2.74 14.84
CA ARG A 620 -15.41 -3.05 16.20
C ARG A 620 -16.43 -4.00 16.83
N ILE A 621 -15.97 -5.01 17.57
CA ILE A 621 -16.88 -5.92 18.28
C ILE A 621 -17.70 -5.15 19.32
N CYS A 622 -18.98 -5.48 19.52
CA CYS A 622 -19.78 -4.85 20.58
C CYS A 622 -19.52 -5.51 21.94
N GLU A 623 -19.90 -4.82 23.03
CA GLU A 623 -19.67 -5.32 24.40
C GLU A 623 -20.37 -6.67 24.64
N ASP A 624 -21.61 -6.79 24.16
CA ASP A 624 -22.37 -8.05 24.25
C ASP A 624 -21.66 -9.21 23.56
N CYS A 625 -21.23 -9.03 22.30
CA CYS A 625 -20.53 -10.08 21.57
C CYS A 625 -19.21 -10.42 22.25
N HIS A 626 -18.47 -9.43 22.74
CA HIS A 626 -17.22 -9.69 23.46
C HIS A 626 -17.45 -10.58 24.71
N VAL A 627 -18.50 -10.29 25.50
CA VAL A 627 -18.88 -11.12 26.66
C VAL A 627 -19.36 -12.50 26.24
N ALA A 628 -20.23 -12.58 25.24
CA ALA A 628 -20.74 -13.85 24.73
C ALA A 628 -19.61 -14.76 24.25
N ILE A 629 -18.65 -14.24 23.48
CA ILE A 629 -17.53 -15.03 22.94
C ILE A 629 -16.59 -15.53 24.05
N LYS A 630 -16.35 -14.72 25.10
CA LYS A 630 -15.67 -15.20 26.32
C LYS A 630 -16.37 -16.45 26.84
N LEU A 631 -17.68 -16.36 27.12
CA LEU A 631 -18.43 -17.48 27.68
C LEU A 631 -18.50 -18.68 26.73
N ILE A 632 -18.63 -18.47 25.42
CA ILE A 632 -18.61 -19.54 24.41
C ILE A 632 -17.26 -20.28 24.43
N SER A 633 -16.14 -19.55 24.52
CA SER A 633 -14.80 -20.17 24.56
C SER A 633 -14.65 -21.14 25.74
N ARG A 634 -15.23 -20.79 26.90
CA ARG A 634 -15.27 -21.66 28.08
C ARG A 634 -16.23 -22.83 27.90
N LEU A 635 -17.46 -22.54 27.48
CA LEU A 635 -18.55 -23.51 27.36
C LEU A 635 -18.24 -24.66 26.39
N TYR A 636 -17.52 -24.35 25.31
CA TYR A 636 -17.14 -25.32 24.29
C TYR A 636 -15.67 -25.77 24.38
N GLY A 637 -14.91 -25.29 25.37
CA GLY A 637 -13.47 -25.59 25.49
C GLY A 637 -12.69 -25.22 24.24
N ARG A 638 -13.05 -24.09 23.61
CA ARG A 638 -12.67 -23.74 22.25
C ARG A 638 -11.92 -22.41 22.22
N GLU A 639 -10.72 -22.41 21.66
CA GLU A 639 -10.02 -21.15 21.38
C GLU A 639 -10.67 -20.44 20.19
N ILE A 640 -11.04 -19.18 20.40
CA ILE A 640 -11.68 -18.33 19.39
C ILE A 640 -10.85 -17.06 19.28
N VAL A 641 -10.43 -16.72 18.06
CA VAL A 641 -9.62 -15.54 17.77
C VAL A 641 -10.43 -14.64 16.86
N VAL A 642 -10.73 -13.43 17.31
CA VAL A 642 -11.49 -12.44 16.53
C VAL A 642 -10.62 -11.22 16.28
N ARG A 643 -10.40 -10.89 15.01
CA ARG A 643 -9.86 -9.59 14.62
C ARG A 643 -11.02 -8.64 14.39
N ASP A 644 -11.05 -7.55 15.12
CA ASP A 644 -11.92 -6.42 14.81
C ASP A 644 -11.16 -5.34 14.03
N ARG A 645 -11.80 -4.20 13.75
CA ARG A 645 -11.17 -3.10 13.02
C ARG A 645 -9.87 -2.56 13.68
N ALA A 646 -9.68 -2.76 14.98
CA ALA A 646 -8.56 -2.20 15.75
C ALA A 646 -7.51 -3.25 16.14
N ARG A 647 -7.93 -4.42 16.63
CA ARG A 647 -7.03 -5.41 17.25
C ARG A 647 -7.58 -6.83 17.19
N TYR A 648 -6.73 -7.77 17.59
CA TYR A 648 -7.16 -9.11 17.95
C TYR A 648 -7.65 -9.21 19.39
N HIS A 649 -8.64 -10.08 19.54
CA HIS A 649 -9.17 -10.61 20.78
C HIS A 649 -8.97 -12.12 20.75
N HIS A 650 -8.13 -12.63 21.64
CA HIS A 650 -7.89 -14.07 21.78
C HIS A 650 -8.70 -14.56 22.97
N PHE A 651 -9.77 -15.31 22.69
CA PHE A 651 -10.69 -15.84 23.68
C PHE A 651 -10.35 -17.27 24.03
N LYS A 652 -10.10 -17.52 25.31
CA LYS A 652 -9.74 -18.83 25.83
C LYS A 652 -10.22 -18.98 27.28
N ASP A 653 -10.91 -20.08 27.56
CA ASP A 653 -11.39 -20.46 28.90
C ASP A 653 -12.22 -19.37 29.62
N GLY A 654 -12.91 -18.52 28.86
CA GLY A 654 -13.72 -17.43 29.42
C GLY A 654 -13.00 -16.10 29.59
N ASN A 655 -11.74 -16.01 29.16
CA ASN A 655 -10.93 -14.80 29.22
C ASN A 655 -10.63 -14.28 27.81
N CYS A 656 -10.31 -13.00 27.70
CA CYS A 656 -9.84 -12.38 26.47
C CYS A 656 -8.46 -11.75 26.69
N SER A 657 -7.56 -11.88 25.72
CA SER A 657 -6.21 -11.28 25.77
C SER A 657 -6.20 -9.75 25.91
N CYS A 658 -7.31 -9.07 25.64
CA CYS A 658 -7.42 -7.63 25.85
C CYS A 658 -7.61 -7.22 27.31
N MET A 659 -7.92 -8.17 28.23
CA MET A 659 -8.20 -7.87 29.64
C MET A 659 -9.30 -6.82 29.84
N ASP A 660 -10.29 -6.80 28.94
CA ASP A 660 -11.36 -5.79 28.86
C ASP A 660 -10.84 -4.34 28.64
N TYR A 661 -9.55 -4.19 28.28
CA TYR A 661 -8.90 -2.97 27.83
C TYR A 661 -8.89 -2.90 26.30
N TRP A 662 -10.04 -2.60 25.69
CA TRP A 662 -10.16 -2.56 24.23
C TRP A 662 -10.99 -1.42 23.70
#